data_AF-A0A3D4LSJ3-F1
#
_entry.id   AF-A0A3D4LSJ3-F1
#
_cell.length_a   1.000
_cell.length_b   1.000
_cell.length_c   1.000
_cell.angle_alpha   90.00
_cell.angle_beta   90.00
_cell.angle_gamma   90.00
#
_symmetry.space_group_name_H-M   'P 1'
#
loop_
_entity.id
_entity.type
_entity.pdbx_description
1 polymer ?
#
loop_
_entity_poly.entity_id
_entity_poly.type
_entity_poly.pdbx_seq_one_letter_code
_entity_poly.pdbx_strand_id
1 'polypeptide(L)'
;MRCRVFRRVCVGILSLSLLVTGMPFCSGGAKTQAAGVQSGVTEKKSVAKEKSGSITVDGNDIRANNVNGLTYKGFGLLSANSTSDLLMDYKAQNPEAYAELLQYLFGGKYPIMTHVKLEMGNDRNNSTGSEASTKRSRYEKANVLRNPGWQLAADAKKINPDIKVSILRWNAPEWVKSIEDVYKWYKATILAAYRQYGYMVDYINPNVNEAWNKKTDVDYTKKFAGWIASENEKTIPDAKERALFQKIKLVVSDEATSISSDIVASMKSDGGFYNAVDVVGYHYTTSDDKNGGMKWLAEGADKEVWNSEAQAVFSNSAFRPSNNVKDPTTEGTGLGGTGSALEMGNTFIKGFVKSRRTHVVYQPAIGSFYEGGQFSFKELVSARDPWSGWIHYDAGLLVLAHLSKFAVTGWENEDNTAGIWRAIPEASNSTASGTNPVDGRRGGENYMTLAAPSKDAFSSVIVNDSEYPMSYQINVKNMKLSDNQKLAVWETRAADDGSFNENYMKCTGSVSAGEDGSYVVKVKPFSVVTVTTLDVADDEEHTKALPVEGERTVLDTDETGDAQDTSNGILYADDFEYTGKRVAVIATHGAVSQKTEDYISSRGGDTGAMARYTHTLNGAFEAYKTVDGNRVLRQQLDQTENGVGHSWNDGDAVTLLGDFRWCNYTASVDVLFENNVSKAYGSVAIRQTGGSQKLEDSSGYTFRVSASGAWKLYRKDKVVLSGTASDQESFKKGAFVWNNLKLKGAGATITAYINNCPVAEYTDENPITSGRIGLGSSYTHTEFDNLRVMKIKGYVPYYTELLDNMETYDLTPEKNTKLVYQGTWSHANGKGMYVYQRSMSETSEAGASLTYSFTGTGMEVLAKTSEAGTVLVSVDGGQPEERKLQKADNMNMSCSVSGLEYKKHTVTIALKEGKFFVDMVGVLGDVCEISDENTLTENWKDKRNNDPTVIPTQTPTPEGPEEALIPDALTTPVPTVPPIVYTTPSPVTPAPQETAPSPVTPAPQETAPSPVKTPTTSGQPHATPVVSGTPDGTGQIAQTQAPQDQYFTSGNATYRIISAKKKTAAFVGLQKKNVKAFVIPASVKDKRTGKAVVYRVTAIDKKAFAGCGKLKKLQIKSKKLTSIGKNAFAGIHKKAVISCPSACRKAYRKLITAKTGFKKKTMKILF
;
A
#
# COMPACT_ATOMS: atom_id res chain seq x y z
N MET A 1 12.19 26.54 49.54
CA MET A 1 11.37 27.58 48.89
C MET A 1 11.76 27.71 47.43
N ARG A 2 10.80 28.04 46.53
CA ARG A 2 10.98 28.61 45.16
C ARG A 2 11.73 27.72 44.14
N CYS A 3 11.14 27.40 42.98
CA CYS A 3 11.32 28.06 41.66
C CYS A 3 12.80 28.20 41.22
N ARG A 4 13.23 27.94 39.98
CA ARG A 4 12.59 27.75 38.64
C ARG A 4 13.66 27.01 37.76
N VAL A 5 13.48 26.39 36.59
CA VAL A 5 12.43 26.25 35.54
C VAL A 5 12.49 24.80 34.97
N PHE A 6 11.46 24.31 34.26
CA PHE A 6 11.53 23.10 33.40
C PHE A 6 11.39 23.49 31.91
N ARG A 7 12.26 22.96 31.03
CA ARG A 7 12.01 22.85 29.57
C ARG A 7 12.74 21.62 29.03
N ARG A 8 12.00 20.66 28.46
CA ARG A 8 12.51 19.57 27.61
C ARG A 8 12.04 19.82 26.18
N VAL A 9 12.87 19.47 25.20
CA VAL A 9 12.47 19.36 23.79
C VAL A 9 12.82 17.96 23.32
N CYS A 10 11.85 17.28 22.69
CA CYS A 10 11.97 15.92 22.18
C CYS A 10 12.15 15.95 20.65
N VAL A 11 12.97 15.04 20.10
CA VAL A 11 12.94 14.66 18.68
C VAL A 11 13.34 13.19 18.56
N GLY A 12 12.64 12.41 17.73
CA GLY A 12 13.28 11.30 16.99
C GLY A 12 13.00 9.85 17.43
N ILE A 13 11.73 9.45 17.63
CA ILE A 13 11.27 8.07 17.35
C ILE A 13 9.89 8.14 16.69
N LEU A 14 9.79 7.84 15.39
CA LEU A 14 8.58 7.43 14.70
C LEU A 14 8.91 6.15 13.92
N SER A 15 8.24 5.05 14.25
CA SER A 15 8.27 3.68 13.64
C SER A 15 8.04 2.55 14.67
N LEU A 16 7.39 2.83 15.82
CA LEU A 16 6.73 1.80 16.66
C LEU A 16 5.74 2.44 17.65
N SER A 17 4.45 2.50 17.30
CA SER A 17 3.39 3.08 18.17
C SER A 17 2.01 2.40 18.00
N LEU A 18 1.95 1.08 17.79
CA LEU A 18 0.69 0.33 17.80
C LEU A 18 0.87 -1.07 18.42
N LEU A 19 1.50 -1.11 19.61
CA LEU A 19 1.63 -2.30 20.45
C LEU A 19 1.94 -1.90 21.91
N VAL A 20 1.11 -2.40 22.83
CA VAL A 20 1.27 -2.35 24.31
C VAL A 20 1.25 -0.97 24.98
N THR A 21 0.02 -0.45 25.15
CA THR A 21 -0.46 0.14 26.42
C THR A 21 -1.85 -0.44 26.66
N GLY A 22 -2.26 -0.90 27.84
CA GLY A 22 -1.62 -0.87 29.16
C GLY A 22 -2.71 -0.70 30.21
N MET A 23 -3.40 -1.80 30.57
CA MET A 23 -4.60 -1.80 31.41
C MET A 23 -4.40 -1.04 32.73
N PRO A 24 -5.26 -0.07 33.08
CA PRO A 24 -5.28 0.50 34.41
C PRO A 24 -5.92 -0.50 35.39
N PHE A 25 -5.08 -1.19 36.17
CA PHE A 25 -5.54 -1.98 37.32
C PHE A 25 -6.22 -1.06 38.36
N CYS A 26 -7.54 -0.99 38.34
CA CYS A 26 -8.31 -0.46 39.46
C CYS A 26 -8.41 -1.53 40.56
N SER A 27 -7.60 -1.38 41.61
CA SER A 27 -7.64 -2.27 42.78
C SER A 27 -8.95 -2.06 43.56
N GLY A 28 -9.87 -3.02 43.46
CA GLY A 28 -11.15 -2.98 44.16
C GLY A 28 -10.99 -3.05 45.68
N GLY A 29 -11.35 -1.98 46.39
CA GLY A 29 -11.55 -2.00 47.84
C GLY A 29 -13.00 -2.37 48.15
N ALA A 30 -13.27 -3.65 48.41
CA ALA A 30 -14.64 -4.13 48.57
C ALA A 30 -15.31 -3.61 49.85
N LYS A 31 -16.55 -3.12 49.72
CA LYS A 31 -17.57 -3.16 50.78
C LYS A 31 -18.88 -3.64 50.19
N THR A 32 -19.44 -4.68 50.79
CA THR A 32 -20.72 -5.28 50.44
C THR A 32 -21.89 -4.43 50.94
N GLN A 33 -22.91 -4.27 50.09
CA GLN A 33 -24.31 -4.16 50.50
C GLN A 33 -25.15 -4.94 49.50
N ALA A 34 -26.24 -5.57 49.97
CA ALA A 34 -27.02 -6.51 49.18
C ALA A 34 -27.98 -5.79 48.22
N ALA A 35 -28.20 -6.38 47.04
CA ALA A 35 -29.19 -5.88 46.10
C ALA A 35 -30.61 -6.22 46.59
N GLY A 36 -31.42 -5.19 46.84
CA GLY A 36 -32.87 -5.31 46.91
C GLY A 36 -33.46 -5.17 45.51
N VAL A 37 -34.36 -6.07 45.11
CA VAL A 37 -35.04 -5.99 43.81
C VAL A 37 -36.07 -4.86 43.84
N GLN A 38 -35.92 -3.88 42.95
CA GLN A 38 -37.02 -2.98 42.57
C GLN A 38 -37.07 -2.77 41.06
N SER A 39 -38.29 -2.67 40.56
CA SER A 39 -38.63 -2.63 39.14
C SER A 39 -38.64 -1.20 38.57
N GLY A 40 -38.12 -1.05 37.36
CA GLY A 40 -38.62 -0.09 36.37
C GLY A 40 -38.59 1.40 36.74
N VAL A 41 -37.44 2.02 36.57
CA VAL A 41 -37.36 3.46 36.24
C VAL A 41 -36.55 3.60 34.97
N THR A 42 -37.15 4.16 33.93
CA THR A 42 -36.45 4.51 32.68
C THR A 42 -35.54 5.70 32.97
N GLU A 43 -34.23 5.48 33.12
CA GLU A 43 -33.28 6.60 33.18
C GLU A 43 -33.36 7.38 31.87
N LYS A 44 -33.80 8.64 31.96
CA LYS A 44 -33.70 9.57 30.84
C LYS A 44 -32.22 9.81 30.57
N LYS A 45 -31.68 9.21 29.49
CA LYS A 45 -30.35 9.57 28.95
C LYS A 45 -30.27 11.09 28.90
N SER A 46 -29.34 11.67 29.67
CA SER A 46 -29.16 13.12 29.72
C SER A 46 -28.66 13.58 28.35
N VAL A 47 -29.53 14.22 27.56
CA VAL A 47 -29.21 14.67 26.20
C VAL A 47 -27.96 15.55 26.25
N ALA A 48 -26.94 15.16 25.49
CA ALA A 48 -25.67 15.88 25.44
C ALA A 48 -25.92 17.34 25.04
N LYS A 49 -25.38 18.28 25.82
CA LYS A 49 -25.68 19.70 25.63
C LYS A 49 -25.23 20.16 24.24
N GLU A 50 -26.18 20.72 23.49
CA GLU A 50 -25.96 21.32 22.17
C GLU A 50 -24.83 22.37 22.23
N LYS A 51 -23.92 22.28 21.28
CA LYS A 51 -22.76 23.16 21.11
C LYS A 51 -22.95 24.07 19.90
N SER A 52 -22.32 25.24 19.91
CA SER A 52 -22.48 26.25 18.86
C SER A 52 -21.18 26.52 18.13
N GLY A 53 -21.28 26.86 16.85
CA GLY A 53 -20.19 27.38 16.01
C GLY A 53 -20.70 28.49 15.08
N SER A 54 -19.80 29.15 14.37
CA SER A 54 -20.14 30.24 13.44
C SER A 54 -19.28 30.19 12.19
N ILE A 55 -19.92 30.17 11.02
CA ILE A 55 -19.26 30.32 9.72
C ILE A 55 -19.51 31.75 9.23
N THR A 56 -18.49 32.43 8.75
CA THR A 56 -18.65 33.68 7.98
C THR A 56 -18.09 33.45 6.59
N VAL A 57 -18.91 33.68 5.57
CA VAL A 57 -18.53 33.58 4.16
C VAL A 57 -18.54 34.98 3.58
N ASP A 58 -17.37 35.61 3.49
CA ASP A 58 -17.20 36.92 2.87
C ASP A 58 -16.66 36.77 1.44
N GLY A 59 -17.40 37.30 0.46
CA GLY A 59 -17.00 37.28 -0.94
C GLY A 59 -15.68 38.01 -1.21
N ASN A 60 -15.19 38.86 -0.30
CA ASN A 60 -13.88 39.50 -0.42
C ASN A 60 -12.70 38.55 -0.12
N ASP A 61 -12.92 37.47 0.62
CA ASP A 61 -11.91 36.44 0.89
C ASP A 61 -11.73 35.47 -0.30
N ILE A 62 -12.58 35.57 -1.33
CA ILE A 62 -12.50 34.76 -2.55
C ILE A 62 -11.33 35.24 -3.43
N ARG A 63 -10.17 34.62 -3.24
CA ARG A 63 -8.90 34.94 -3.93
C ARG A 63 -8.88 34.38 -5.36
N ALA A 64 -9.76 34.87 -6.24
CA ALA A 64 -9.98 34.34 -7.59
C ALA A 64 -8.69 34.24 -8.46
N ASN A 65 -7.70 35.11 -8.25
CA ASN A 65 -6.43 35.10 -9.00
C ASN A 65 -5.38 34.10 -8.46
N ASN A 66 -5.66 33.40 -7.37
CA ASN A 66 -4.83 32.31 -6.87
C ASN A 66 -5.30 31.01 -7.55
N VAL A 67 -4.61 30.60 -8.61
CA VAL A 67 -5.10 29.55 -9.53
C VAL A 67 -4.55 28.17 -9.21
N ASN A 68 -3.49 28.09 -8.40
CA ASN A 68 -2.82 26.84 -8.04
C ASN A 68 -3.06 26.42 -6.58
N GLY A 69 -2.85 27.33 -5.62
CA GLY A 69 -2.68 26.99 -4.21
C GLY A 69 -3.97 26.75 -3.42
N LEU A 70 -4.95 27.64 -3.55
CA LEU A 70 -6.24 27.64 -2.85
C LEU A 70 -7.38 27.05 -3.68
N THR A 71 -7.14 26.74 -4.95
CA THR A 71 -8.12 26.14 -5.87
C THR A 71 -8.21 24.64 -5.61
N TYR A 72 -9.39 24.13 -5.20
CA TYR A 72 -9.51 22.77 -4.67
C TYR A 72 -9.54 21.71 -5.77
N LYS A 73 -8.58 20.78 -5.74
CA LYS A 73 -8.33 19.84 -6.84
C LYS A 73 -9.27 18.63 -6.87
N GLY A 74 -10.04 18.38 -5.81
CA GLY A 74 -10.75 17.11 -5.61
C GLY A 74 -9.86 16.09 -4.89
N PHE A 75 -10.21 14.80 -4.97
CA PHE A 75 -9.47 13.71 -4.33
C PHE A 75 -8.72 12.86 -5.36
N GLY A 76 -7.78 12.03 -4.90
CA GLY A 76 -7.02 11.12 -5.75
C GLY A 76 -6.84 9.75 -5.15
N LEU A 77 -6.47 8.79 -5.97
CA LEU A 77 -6.05 7.46 -5.55
C LEU A 77 -4.59 7.19 -5.92
N LEU A 78 -3.97 6.28 -5.18
CA LEU A 78 -2.64 5.76 -5.48
C LEU A 78 -2.72 4.25 -5.78
N SER A 79 -2.43 3.88 -7.03
CA SER A 79 -2.14 2.51 -7.45
C SER A 79 -0.65 2.24 -7.22
N ALA A 80 -0.33 1.50 -6.15
CA ALA A 80 1.03 1.19 -5.74
C ALA A 80 1.04 -0.01 -4.79
N ASN A 81 2.22 -0.60 -4.60
CA ASN A 81 2.46 -1.67 -3.64
C ASN A 81 1.47 -2.86 -3.77
N SER A 82 1.08 -3.22 -4.99
CA SER A 82 0.13 -4.30 -5.32
C SER A 82 -1.30 -4.13 -4.80
N THR A 83 -1.69 -2.92 -4.37
CA THR A 83 -3.07 -2.70 -3.89
C THR A 83 -4.13 -2.76 -4.99
N SER A 84 -3.72 -2.86 -6.26
CA SER A 84 -4.60 -2.92 -7.43
C SER A 84 -4.37 -4.17 -8.31
N ASP A 85 -3.64 -5.19 -7.82
CA ASP A 85 -3.28 -6.40 -8.57
C ASP A 85 -4.52 -7.08 -9.20
N LEU A 86 -5.59 -7.26 -8.42
CA LEU A 86 -6.82 -7.97 -8.85
C LEU A 86 -7.76 -7.09 -9.69
N LEU A 87 -7.48 -5.80 -9.86
CA LEU A 87 -8.42 -4.84 -10.45
C LEU A 87 -8.64 -5.09 -11.94
N MET A 88 -7.62 -5.56 -12.66
CA MET A 88 -7.76 -5.91 -14.07
C MET A 88 -8.57 -7.19 -14.27
N ASP A 89 -8.67 -8.04 -13.25
CA ASP A 89 -9.49 -9.25 -13.32
C ASP A 89 -10.99 -8.91 -13.26
N TYR A 90 -11.39 -7.86 -12.53
CA TYR A 90 -12.73 -7.29 -12.70
C TYR A 90 -12.96 -6.82 -14.14
N LYS A 91 -12.03 -6.07 -14.76
CA LYS A 91 -12.13 -5.65 -16.18
C LYS A 91 -12.24 -6.86 -17.15
N ALA A 92 -11.67 -8.01 -16.81
CA ALA A 92 -11.68 -9.20 -17.67
C ALA A 92 -12.90 -10.11 -17.44
N GLN A 93 -13.39 -10.21 -16.20
CA GLN A 93 -14.34 -11.23 -15.76
C GLN A 93 -15.72 -10.66 -15.43
N ASN A 94 -15.78 -9.44 -14.90
CA ASN A 94 -17.00 -8.70 -14.56
C ASN A 94 -16.88 -7.22 -15.01
N PRO A 95 -16.74 -6.96 -16.32
CA PRO A 95 -16.40 -5.62 -16.82
C PRO A 95 -17.43 -4.54 -16.48
N GLU A 96 -18.70 -4.90 -16.31
CA GLU A 96 -19.77 -4.01 -15.85
C GLU A 96 -19.55 -3.51 -14.42
N ALA A 97 -19.07 -4.36 -13.51
CA ALA A 97 -18.73 -3.95 -12.14
C ALA A 97 -17.49 -3.04 -12.10
N TYR A 98 -16.49 -3.31 -12.96
CA TYR A 98 -15.35 -2.41 -13.17
C TYR A 98 -15.80 -1.06 -13.77
N ALA A 99 -16.72 -1.08 -14.74
CA ALA A 99 -17.26 0.13 -15.37
C ALA A 99 -18.08 0.98 -14.38
N GLU A 100 -18.92 0.37 -13.53
CA GLU A 100 -19.62 1.10 -12.46
C GLU A 100 -18.63 1.72 -11.47
N LEU A 101 -17.62 0.97 -11.02
CA LEU A 101 -16.58 1.48 -10.12
C LEU A 101 -15.89 2.71 -10.71
N LEU A 102 -15.47 2.65 -11.97
CA LEU A 102 -14.86 3.80 -12.64
C LEU A 102 -15.84 4.96 -12.79
N GLN A 103 -17.10 4.70 -13.17
CA GLN A 103 -18.11 5.73 -13.35
C GLN A 103 -18.50 6.41 -12.03
N TYR A 104 -18.50 5.69 -10.90
CA TYR A 104 -18.78 6.25 -9.58
C TYR A 104 -17.61 7.09 -9.04
N LEU A 105 -16.36 6.69 -9.32
CA LEU A 105 -15.18 7.43 -8.86
C LEU A 105 -14.84 8.64 -9.74
N PHE A 106 -14.89 8.50 -11.06
CA PHE A 106 -14.35 9.48 -12.02
C PHE A 106 -15.42 10.17 -12.88
N GLY A 107 -16.64 9.65 -12.92
CA GLY A 107 -17.72 10.16 -13.76
C GLY A 107 -18.54 11.28 -13.13
N GLY A 108 -19.48 11.80 -13.92
CA GLY A 108 -20.32 12.93 -13.54
C GLY A 108 -19.69 14.30 -13.82
N LYS A 109 -20.45 15.35 -13.53
CA LYS A 109 -20.04 16.76 -13.53
C LYS A 109 -19.22 17.10 -12.29
N TYR A 110 -19.35 16.33 -11.22
CA TYR A 110 -18.72 16.55 -9.92
C TYR A 110 -18.00 15.30 -9.39
N PRO A 111 -17.00 14.79 -10.13
CA PRO A 111 -16.29 13.55 -9.84
C PRO A 111 -15.63 13.54 -8.46
N ILE A 112 -15.64 12.39 -7.79
CA ILE A 112 -14.98 12.23 -6.49
C ILE A 112 -13.44 12.23 -6.68
N MET A 113 -12.95 11.49 -7.66
CA MET A 113 -11.54 11.30 -7.96
C MET A 113 -11.15 12.08 -9.22
N THR A 114 -10.12 12.91 -9.10
CA THR A 114 -9.58 13.79 -10.15
C THR A 114 -8.10 13.51 -10.45
N HIS A 115 -7.52 12.47 -9.83
CA HIS A 115 -6.10 12.15 -9.92
C HIS A 115 -5.84 10.66 -9.68
N VAL A 116 -5.03 10.06 -10.56
CA VAL A 116 -4.42 8.74 -10.37
C VAL A 116 -2.90 8.90 -10.20
N LYS A 117 -2.40 8.66 -8.98
CA LYS A 117 -0.97 8.57 -8.65
C LYS A 117 -0.52 7.12 -8.86
N LEU A 118 0.65 6.90 -9.45
CA LEU A 118 1.19 5.59 -9.80
C LEU A 118 2.58 5.36 -9.18
N GLU A 119 2.85 4.13 -8.79
CA GLU A 119 4.21 3.67 -8.51
C GLU A 119 4.93 3.20 -9.78
N MET A 120 6.17 3.67 -9.94
CA MET A 120 7.16 3.10 -10.84
C MET A 120 7.75 1.84 -10.18
N GLY A 121 7.16 0.68 -10.45
CA GLY A 121 7.47 -0.60 -9.80
C GLY A 121 8.89 -1.14 -10.04
N ASN A 122 9.32 -2.05 -9.18
CA ASN A 122 10.63 -2.70 -9.29
C ASN A 122 10.65 -4.19 -8.93
N ASP A 123 9.51 -4.89 -9.06
CA ASP A 123 9.36 -6.34 -8.81
C ASP A 123 9.71 -6.74 -7.36
N ARG A 124 9.56 -5.81 -6.41
CA ARG A 124 9.99 -5.94 -5.01
C ARG A 124 9.01 -5.25 -4.07
N ASN A 125 8.80 -5.82 -2.88
CA ASN A 125 7.76 -5.33 -1.98
C ASN A 125 8.11 -3.95 -1.40
N ASN A 126 7.29 -2.97 -1.72
CA ASN A 126 7.52 -1.58 -1.33
C ASN A 126 6.57 -1.08 -0.23
N SER A 127 5.52 -1.84 0.10
CA SER A 127 4.71 -1.63 1.30
C SER A 127 3.83 -2.85 1.62
N THR A 128 2.89 -3.20 0.73
CA THR A 128 1.93 -4.31 0.90
C THR A 128 2.33 -5.51 0.04
N GLY A 129 2.44 -5.33 -1.28
CA GLY A 129 3.08 -6.26 -2.23
C GLY A 129 4.07 -5.54 -3.14
N SER A 130 4.31 -6.08 -4.33
CA SER A 130 5.34 -5.64 -5.27
C SER A 130 4.81 -5.32 -6.67
N GLU A 131 4.82 -4.04 -7.03
CA GLU A 131 4.48 -3.58 -8.38
C GLU A 131 5.50 -4.08 -9.42
N ALA A 132 4.98 -4.66 -10.51
CA ALA A 132 5.77 -5.09 -11.65
C ALA A 132 6.54 -3.91 -12.26
N SER A 133 7.84 -4.09 -12.53
CA SER A 133 8.65 -3.05 -13.14
C SER A 133 8.30 -2.84 -14.61
N THR A 134 8.30 -1.59 -15.07
CA THR A 134 8.17 -1.29 -16.50
C THR A 134 9.46 -1.53 -17.28
N LYS A 135 10.62 -1.64 -16.60
CA LYS A 135 11.95 -2.00 -17.17
C LYS A 135 12.83 -2.72 -16.12
N ARG A 136 12.88 -4.05 -16.17
CA ARG A 136 13.79 -4.93 -15.40
C ARG A 136 15.23 -4.79 -15.84
N SER A 137 15.46 -4.44 -17.12
CA SER A 137 16.80 -4.17 -17.67
C SER A 137 16.94 -2.77 -18.29
N ARG A 138 18.19 -2.32 -18.41
CA ARG A 138 18.56 -1.02 -18.99
C ARG A 138 18.11 -0.87 -20.45
N TYR A 139 18.11 -1.96 -21.21
CA TYR A 139 17.80 -1.97 -22.65
C TYR A 139 16.41 -2.51 -22.99
N GLU A 140 15.77 -3.26 -22.09
CA GLU A 140 14.39 -3.75 -22.26
C GLU A 140 13.42 -2.64 -22.68
N LYS A 141 12.56 -2.90 -23.68
CA LYS A 141 11.50 -1.95 -24.07
C LYS A 141 10.55 -1.73 -22.89
N ALA A 142 10.23 -0.46 -22.59
CA ALA A 142 9.32 -0.15 -21.49
C ALA A 142 7.93 -0.75 -21.75
N ASN A 143 7.42 -1.53 -20.79
CA ASN A 143 6.11 -2.17 -20.85
C ASN A 143 5.20 -1.59 -19.76
N VAL A 144 4.08 -1.00 -20.18
CA VAL A 144 3.06 -0.38 -19.31
C VAL A 144 1.78 -1.23 -19.18
N LEU A 145 1.67 -2.32 -19.94
CA LEU A 145 0.50 -3.21 -19.95
C LEU A 145 0.51 -4.21 -18.79
N ARG A 146 1.71 -4.56 -18.29
CA ARG A 146 1.90 -5.48 -17.15
C ARG A 146 1.74 -4.84 -15.76
N ASN A 147 1.04 -3.70 -15.67
CA ASN A 147 0.81 -2.99 -14.42
C ASN A 147 -0.60 -2.36 -14.41
N PRO A 148 -1.44 -2.66 -13.40
CA PRO A 148 -2.87 -2.29 -13.40
C PRO A 148 -3.10 -0.78 -13.40
N GLY A 149 -2.19 0.01 -12.80
CA GLY A 149 -2.37 1.44 -12.59
C GLY A 149 -2.38 2.25 -13.88
N TRP A 150 -1.61 1.86 -14.90
CA TRP A 150 -1.58 2.55 -16.19
C TRP A 150 -2.86 2.32 -17.00
N GLN A 151 -3.41 1.10 -16.94
CA GLN A 151 -4.71 0.77 -17.54
C GLN A 151 -5.86 1.46 -16.80
N LEU A 152 -5.83 1.51 -15.46
CA LEU A 152 -6.77 2.27 -14.63
C LEU A 152 -6.78 3.77 -15.00
N ALA A 153 -5.60 4.38 -15.12
CA ALA A 153 -5.47 5.77 -15.56
C ALA A 153 -5.96 5.99 -17.00
N ALA A 154 -5.75 5.02 -17.90
CA ALA A 154 -6.25 5.05 -19.27
C ALA A 154 -7.79 5.04 -19.31
N ASP A 155 -8.43 4.10 -18.63
CA ASP A 155 -9.90 3.97 -18.64
C ASP A 155 -10.58 5.13 -17.90
N ALA A 156 -10.02 5.57 -16.77
CA ALA A 156 -10.52 6.75 -16.05
C ALA A 156 -10.46 8.03 -16.93
N LYS A 157 -9.42 8.20 -17.76
CA LYS A 157 -9.33 9.32 -18.73
C LYS A 157 -10.34 9.25 -19.87
N LYS A 158 -10.97 8.10 -20.15
CA LYS A 158 -12.08 7.98 -21.11
C LYS A 158 -13.41 8.47 -20.53
N ILE A 159 -13.54 8.46 -19.20
CA ILE A 159 -14.69 8.97 -18.46
C ILE A 159 -14.52 10.47 -18.22
N ASN A 160 -13.37 10.86 -17.70
CA ASN A 160 -13.02 12.22 -17.34
C ASN A 160 -11.62 12.56 -17.90
N PRO A 161 -11.53 13.25 -19.05
CA PRO A 161 -10.26 13.60 -19.68
C PRO A 161 -9.34 14.47 -18.80
N ASP A 162 -9.92 15.27 -17.90
CA ASP A 162 -9.24 16.30 -17.12
C ASP A 162 -8.55 15.77 -15.86
N ILE A 163 -8.80 14.52 -15.46
CA ILE A 163 -8.05 13.90 -14.37
C ILE A 163 -6.55 13.96 -14.63
N LYS A 164 -5.76 14.05 -13.58
CA LYS A 164 -4.30 14.06 -13.69
C LYS A 164 -3.71 12.68 -13.45
N VAL A 165 -2.55 12.44 -14.03
CA VAL A 165 -1.74 11.25 -13.74
C VAL A 165 -0.39 11.70 -13.20
N SER A 166 0.09 11.09 -12.12
CA SER A 166 1.43 11.35 -11.60
C SER A 166 2.20 10.09 -11.24
N ILE A 167 3.53 10.16 -11.24
CA ILE A 167 4.40 9.01 -10.98
C ILE A 167 5.47 9.29 -9.92
N LEU A 168 5.78 8.28 -9.10
CA LEU A 168 6.85 8.29 -8.10
C LEU A 168 7.50 6.90 -7.94
N ARG A 169 8.55 6.75 -7.11
CA ARG A 169 9.11 5.44 -6.78
C ARG A 169 9.43 5.27 -5.29
N TRP A 170 9.20 4.07 -4.75
CA TRP A 170 9.73 3.63 -3.44
C TRP A 170 11.16 3.11 -3.56
N ASN A 171 11.39 2.19 -4.51
CA ASN A 171 12.70 1.66 -4.85
C ASN A 171 12.90 1.73 -6.37
N ALA A 172 13.97 1.11 -6.89
CA ALA A 172 14.23 1.08 -8.33
C ALA A 172 14.78 -0.31 -8.73
N PRO A 173 14.66 -0.69 -10.02
CA PRO A 173 15.33 -1.86 -10.58
C PRO A 173 16.84 -1.79 -10.39
N GLU A 174 17.51 -2.94 -10.26
CA GLU A 174 18.93 -2.98 -9.90
C GLU A 174 19.84 -2.25 -10.92
N TRP A 175 19.45 -2.14 -12.18
CA TRP A 175 20.23 -1.40 -13.20
C TRP A 175 20.23 0.13 -13.00
N VAL A 176 19.26 0.69 -12.28
CA VAL A 176 19.09 2.15 -12.10
C VAL A 176 20.06 2.63 -11.01
N LYS A 177 21.19 3.23 -11.40
CA LYS A 177 22.27 3.62 -10.47
C LYS A 177 22.46 5.13 -10.30
N SER A 178 21.92 5.96 -11.18
CA SER A 178 21.93 7.43 -11.02
C SER A 178 20.61 8.10 -11.37
N ILE A 179 20.51 9.42 -11.13
CA ILE A 179 19.33 10.22 -11.47
C ILE A 179 19.12 10.31 -12.99
N GLU A 180 20.19 10.17 -13.77
CA GLU A 180 20.15 10.02 -15.23
C GLU A 180 19.47 8.70 -15.65
N ASP A 181 19.77 7.58 -14.98
CA ASP A 181 19.08 6.30 -15.24
C ASP A 181 17.59 6.38 -14.87
N VAL A 182 17.25 7.03 -13.75
CA VAL A 182 15.85 7.28 -13.34
C VAL A 182 15.12 8.08 -14.43
N TYR A 183 15.72 9.16 -14.93
CA TYR A 183 15.13 9.96 -16.00
C TYR A 183 14.87 9.13 -17.26
N LYS A 184 15.84 8.31 -17.68
CA LYS A 184 15.70 7.42 -18.84
C LYS A 184 14.60 6.38 -18.66
N TRP A 185 14.49 5.79 -17.46
CA TRP A 185 13.43 4.85 -17.12
C TRP A 185 12.05 5.50 -17.13
N TYR A 186 11.90 6.66 -16.47
CA TYR A 186 10.65 7.42 -16.41
C TYR A 186 10.25 7.86 -17.82
N LYS A 187 11.14 8.51 -18.58
CA LYS A 187 10.89 8.95 -19.96
C LYS A 187 10.44 7.79 -20.86
N ALA A 188 11.17 6.67 -20.87
CA ALA A 188 10.80 5.52 -21.69
C ALA A 188 9.40 4.97 -21.33
N THR A 189 9.04 5.00 -20.05
CA THR A 189 7.72 4.54 -19.55
C THR A 189 6.61 5.51 -19.90
N ILE A 190 6.81 6.82 -19.70
CA ILE A 190 5.85 7.88 -20.02
C ILE A 190 5.53 7.89 -21.53
N LEU A 191 6.55 7.78 -22.38
CA LEU A 191 6.35 7.74 -23.83
C LEU A 191 5.71 6.41 -24.28
N ALA A 192 5.95 5.29 -23.57
CA ALA A 192 5.20 4.06 -23.81
C ALA A 192 3.71 4.22 -23.43
N ALA A 193 3.40 4.86 -22.30
CA ALA A 193 2.01 5.15 -21.89
C ALA A 193 1.28 6.06 -22.88
N TYR A 194 1.90 7.14 -23.35
CA TYR A 194 1.31 8.03 -24.35
C TYR A 194 1.03 7.30 -25.67
N ARG A 195 1.94 6.44 -26.13
CA ARG A 195 1.78 5.69 -27.39
C ARG A 195 0.83 4.50 -27.29
N GLN A 196 0.66 3.92 -26.10
CA GLN A 196 -0.25 2.78 -25.85
C GLN A 196 -1.67 3.23 -25.51
N TYR A 197 -1.82 4.27 -24.70
CA TYR A 197 -3.09 4.69 -24.09
C TYR A 197 -3.54 6.11 -24.47
N GLY A 198 -2.72 6.87 -25.20
CA GLY A 198 -3.06 8.22 -25.70
C GLY A 198 -2.90 9.36 -24.69
N TYR A 199 -2.47 9.09 -23.44
CA TYR A 199 -2.31 10.12 -22.40
C TYR A 199 -0.85 10.34 -21.99
N MET A 200 -0.49 11.60 -21.74
CA MET A 200 0.79 11.95 -21.11
C MET A 200 0.61 11.95 -19.59
N VAL A 201 1.67 11.59 -18.84
CA VAL A 201 1.73 11.82 -17.39
C VAL A 201 1.78 13.34 -17.16
N ASP A 202 1.01 13.87 -16.21
CA ASP A 202 0.98 15.32 -15.94
C ASP A 202 2.06 15.75 -14.92
N TYR A 203 2.38 14.91 -13.93
CA TYR A 203 3.35 15.23 -12.86
C TYR A 203 4.36 14.11 -12.56
N ILE A 204 5.59 14.48 -12.20
CA ILE A 204 6.66 13.56 -11.76
C ILE A 204 7.18 13.94 -10.37
N ASN A 205 7.33 12.97 -9.47
CA ASN A 205 8.30 13.08 -8.37
C ASN A 205 9.63 12.40 -8.78
N PRO A 206 10.72 13.16 -9.00
CA PRO A 206 12.01 12.61 -9.42
C PRO A 206 12.79 11.96 -8.26
N ASN A 207 12.34 12.12 -7.03
CA ASN A 207 13.02 11.71 -5.81
C ASN A 207 12.52 10.32 -5.34
N VAL A 208 12.79 9.95 -4.09
CA VAL A 208 12.38 8.65 -3.51
C VAL A 208 11.38 8.88 -2.39
N ASN A 209 10.29 8.10 -2.38
CA ASN A 209 9.20 8.22 -1.42
C ASN A 209 9.71 8.20 0.03
N GLU A 210 9.26 9.14 0.86
CA GLU A 210 9.59 9.32 2.28
C GLU A 210 11.09 9.47 2.61
N ALA A 211 11.96 9.63 1.61
CA ALA A 211 13.43 9.55 1.76
C ALA A 211 14.18 10.86 1.48
N TRP A 212 13.48 12.01 1.48
CA TRP A 212 14.00 13.30 1.03
C TRP A 212 15.36 13.70 1.63
N ASN A 213 16.27 14.10 0.75
CA ASN A 213 17.59 14.60 1.06
C ASN A 213 17.82 15.98 0.44
N LYS A 214 17.68 17.03 1.26
CA LYS A 214 17.82 18.45 0.91
C LYS A 214 19.03 18.78 0.01
N LYS A 215 20.14 18.02 0.06
CA LYS A 215 21.29 18.28 -0.81
C LYS A 215 21.14 17.66 -2.21
N THR A 216 20.75 16.38 -2.31
CA THR A 216 20.67 15.71 -3.63
C THR A 216 19.42 16.09 -4.37
N ASP A 217 18.31 16.21 -3.66
CA ASP A 217 16.98 16.13 -4.26
C ASP A 217 16.56 17.50 -4.85
N VAL A 218 17.08 18.59 -4.26
CA VAL A 218 17.09 19.92 -4.86
C VAL A 218 17.81 19.93 -6.21
N ASP A 219 19.00 19.33 -6.29
CA ASP A 219 19.79 19.27 -7.53
C ASP A 219 19.20 18.28 -8.55
N TYR A 220 18.57 17.19 -8.08
CA TYR A 220 17.86 16.22 -8.93
C TYR A 220 16.58 16.81 -9.53
N THR A 221 15.80 17.58 -8.76
CA THR A 221 14.59 18.26 -9.23
C THR A 221 14.96 19.30 -10.30
N LYS A 222 15.99 20.13 -10.06
CA LYS A 222 16.52 21.07 -11.07
C LYS A 222 17.02 20.36 -12.35
N LYS A 223 17.68 19.21 -12.21
CA LYS A 223 18.10 18.38 -13.37
C LYS A 223 16.89 17.89 -14.18
N PHE A 224 15.87 17.34 -13.52
CA PHE A 224 14.67 16.85 -14.18
C PHE A 224 13.95 17.96 -14.96
N ALA A 225 13.73 19.13 -14.34
CA ALA A 225 13.11 20.27 -15.01
C ALA A 225 13.94 20.74 -16.22
N GLY A 226 15.27 20.81 -16.07
CA GLY A 226 16.19 21.16 -17.15
C GLY A 226 16.16 20.16 -18.31
N TRP A 227 16.11 18.85 -18.04
CA TRP A 227 16.01 17.82 -19.08
C TRP A 227 14.66 17.84 -19.81
N ILE A 228 13.54 17.93 -19.07
CA ILE A 228 12.18 18.03 -19.63
C ILE A 228 12.09 19.22 -20.59
N ALA A 229 12.55 20.40 -20.14
CA ALA A 229 12.54 21.61 -20.97
C ALA A 229 13.53 21.58 -22.16
N SER A 230 14.53 20.70 -22.14
CA SER A 230 15.54 20.56 -23.20
C SER A 230 15.23 19.43 -24.20
N GLU A 231 14.15 18.69 -24.01
CA GLU A 231 13.71 17.68 -24.97
C GLU A 231 13.44 18.32 -26.34
N ASN A 232 13.94 17.70 -27.40
CA ASN A 232 13.97 18.27 -28.76
C ASN A 232 13.73 17.17 -29.80
N GLU A 233 13.67 17.54 -31.07
CA GLU A 233 13.35 16.63 -32.19
C GLU A 233 14.28 15.41 -32.30
N LYS A 234 15.52 15.48 -31.80
CA LYS A 234 16.43 14.32 -31.77
C LYS A 234 16.11 13.32 -30.66
N THR A 235 15.45 13.76 -29.59
CA THR A 235 15.26 13.01 -28.34
C THR A 235 13.80 12.65 -28.07
N ILE A 236 12.86 13.37 -28.69
CA ILE A 236 11.43 13.06 -28.87
C ILE A 236 11.03 13.61 -30.25
N PRO A 237 10.98 12.80 -31.33
CA PRO A 237 10.75 13.31 -32.70
C PRO A 237 9.37 13.90 -32.95
N ASP A 238 8.29 13.24 -32.49
CA ASP A 238 6.93 13.76 -32.71
C ASP A 238 6.71 15.07 -31.96
N ALA A 239 6.18 16.07 -32.67
CA ALA A 239 6.04 17.43 -32.16
C ALA A 239 4.96 17.56 -31.08
N LYS A 240 3.88 16.75 -31.15
CA LYS A 240 2.79 16.78 -30.17
C LYS A 240 3.20 16.05 -28.89
N GLU A 241 3.79 14.86 -29.03
CA GLU A 241 4.39 14.09 -27.92
C GLU A 241 5.43 14.93 -27.18
N ARG A 242 6.33 15.60 -27.91
CA ARG A 242 7.34 16.51 -27.35
C ARG A 242 6.71 17.69 -26.61
N ALA A 243 5.75 18.38 -27.20
CA ALA A 243 5.09 19.53 -26.58
C ALA A 243 4.29 19.16 -25.32
N LEU A 244 3.70 17.95 -25.29
CA LEU A 244 3.05 17.41 -24.09
C LEU A 244 4.08 17.04 -23.02
N PHE A 245 5.18 16.38 -23.40
CA PHE A 245 6.23 15.98 -22.46
C PHE A 245 6.93 17.21 -21.84
N GLN A 246 7.13 18.29 -22.60
CA GLN A 246 7.68 19.55 -22.11
C GLN A 246 6.78 20.28 -21.09
N LYS A 247 5.50 19.92 -20.97
CA LYS A 247 4.55 20.47 -19.98
C LYS A 247 4.50 19.69 -18.65
N ILE A 248 5.30 18.63 -18.48
CA ILE A 248 5.28 17.80 -17.26
C ILE A 248 5.77 18.60 -16.05
N LYS A 249 4.91 18.74 -15.04
CA LYS A 249 5.17 19.43 -13.77
C LYS A 249 5.97 18.55 -12.79
N LEU A 250 6.65 19.17 -11.82
CA LEU A 250 7.39 18.44 -10.78
C LEU A 250 6.78 18.57 -9.37
N VAL A 251 6.70 17.41 -8.72
CA VAL A 251 6.28 17.24 -7.32
C VAL A 251 7.51 16.97 -6.45
N VAL A 252 7.60 17.70 -5.34
CA VAL A 252 8.48 17.35 -4.22
C VAL A 252 7.65 17.33 -2.93
N SER A 253 7.96 16.63 -1.87
CA SER A 253 8.99 15.60 -1.74
C SER A 253 8.39 14.22 -1.41
N ASP A 254 7.07 14.12 -1.27
CA ASP A 254 6.36 12.92 -0.77
C ASP A 254 6.95 12.44 0.57
N GLU A 255 6.86 13.30 1.60
CA GLU A 255 7.56 13.12 2.88
C GLU A 255 6.64 13.06 4.11
N ALA A 256 6.97 12.17 5.06
CA ALA A 256 6.17 11.85 6.25
C ALA A 256 6.74 12.42 7.59
N THR A 257 7.66 13.38 7.52
CA THR A 257 8.52 13.85 8.61
C THR A 257 8.51 15.37 8.88
N SER A 258 7.58 16.13 8.31
CA SER A 258 7.34 17.56 8.61
C SER A 258 8.56 18.47 8.40
N ILE A 259 9.25 18.28 7.28
CA ILE A 259 10.43 19.06 6.86
C ILE A 259 10.09 20.20 5.88
N SER A 260 8.83 20.61 5.76
CA SER A 260 8.39 21.74 4.92
C SER A 260 9.24 23.00 5.10
N SER A 261 9.65 23.29 6.34
CA SER A 261 10.54 24.42 6.64
C SER A 261 11.91 24.33 5.95
N ASP A 262 12.44 23.14 5.67
CA ASP A 262 13.69 22.95 4.95
C ASP A 262 13.51 23.09 3.43
N ILE A 263 12.38 22.61 2.89
CA ILE A 263 12.01 22.73 1.47
C ILE A 263 11.74 24.21 1.12
N VAL A 264 10.89 24.87 1.91
CA VAL A 264 10.56 26.31 1.77
C VAL A 264 11.81 27.18 1.97
N ALA A 265 12.73 26.81 2.88
CA ALA A 265 14.01 27.50 2.99
C ALA A 265 14.90 27.31 1.75
N SER A 266 14.93 26.11 1.14
CA SER A 266 15.60 25.93 -0.15
C SER A 266 14.97 26.83 -1.23
N MET A 267 13.65 26.75 -1.43
CA MET A 267 12.94 27.54 -2.45
C MET A 267 13.14 29.06 -2.28
N LYS A 268 13.18 29.57 -1.05
CA LYS A 268 13.45 30.99 -0.75
C LYS A 268 14.92 31.41 -0.95
N SER A 269 15.84 30.48 -1.23
CA SER A 269 17.29 30.73 -1.39
C SER A 269 17.87 30.27 -2.73
N ASP A 270 17.18 29.40 -3.46
CA ASP A 270 17.54 28.89 -4.78
C ASP A 270 16.35 29.09 -5.73
N GLY A 271 16.41 30.18 -6.51
CA GLY A 271 15.36 30.51 -7.49
C GLY A 271 15.24 29.48 -8.62
N GLY A 272 16.31 28.75 -8.94
CA GLY A 272 16.27 27.65 -9.90
C GLY A 272 15.48 26.46 -9.35
N PHE A 273 15.55 26.20 -8.03
CA PHE A 273 14.71 25.21 -7.37
C PHE A 273 13.27 25.68 -7.18
N TYR A 274 13.04 26.97 -6.86
CA TYR A 274 11.67 27.54 -6.81
C TYR A 274 10.94 27.42 -8.16
N ASN A 275 11.62 27.71 -9.27
CA ASN A 275 11.04 27.60 -10.62
C ASN A 275 10.94 26.16 -11.13
N ALA A 276 11.65 25.21 -10.51
CA ALA A 276 11.61 23.78 -10.86
C ALA A 276 10.64 22.94 -9.99
N VAL A 277 9.85 23.58 -9.11
CA VAL A 277 8.88 22.91 -8.23
C VAL A 277 7.50 23.51 -8.44
N ASP A 278 6.51 22.69 -8.80
CA ASP A 278 5.12 23.11 -8.99
C ASP A 278 4.25 22.77 -7.78
N VAL A 279 4.50 21.59 -7.22
CA VAL A 279 3.71 20.99 -6.16
C VAL A 279 4.60 20.67 -4.96
N VAL A 280 4.10 20.96 -3.76
CA VAL A 280 4.71 20.47 -2.52
C VAL A 280 3.79 19.49 -1.76
N GLY A 281 4.04 18.20 -1.96
CA GLY A 281 3.31 17.06 -1.40
C GLY A 281 3.93 16.48 -0.12
N TYR A 282 3.05 16.14 0.83
CA TYR A 282 3.37 15.66 2.17
C TYR A 282 2.42 14.54 2.61
N HIS A 283 2.91 13.60 3.43
CA HIS A 283 2.16 12.43 3.88
C HIS A 283 1.71 12.56 5.34
N TYR A 284 0.55 11.97 5.67
CA TYR A 284 0.07 11.62 7.02
C TYR A 284 0.02 12.69 8.14
N THR A 285 0.51 13.92 7.94
CA THR A 285 0.44 15.02 8.91
C THR A 285 -0.55 16.08 8.43
N THR A 286 -1.49 16.49 9.28
CA THR A 286 -2.36 17.63 8.96
C THR A 286 -1.67 19.00 9.16
N SER A 287 -0.47 19.02 9.74
CA SER A 287 0.15 20.25 10.27
C SER A 287 1.14 20.88 9.30
N ASP A 288 1.14 22.22 9.27
CA ASP A 288 2.22 23.04 8.70
C ASP A 288 3.40 23.11 9.69
N ASP A 289 4.56 23.56 9.24
CA ASP A 289 5.68 23.85 10.14
C ASP A 289 5.48 25.16 10.92
N LYS A 290 6.30 25.29 11.97
CA LYS A 290 6.34 26.44 12.89
C LYS A 290 6.55 27.82 12.24
N ASN A 291 6.91 27.92 10.96
CA ASN A 291 7.11 29.17 10.23
C ASN A 291 6.02 29.43 9.18
N GLY A 292 4.99 28.57 9.07
CA GLY A 292 3.90 28.71 8.09
C GLY A 292 4.35 28.44 6.64
N GLY A 293 5.20 27.43 6.43
CA GLY A 293 5.79 27.14 5.12
C GLY A 293 4.78 26.73 4.06
N MET A 294 3.87 25.81 4.40
CA MET A 294 2.82 25.34 3.49
C MET A 294 1.78 26.44 3.22
N LYS A 295 1.42 27.23 4.25
CA LYS A 295 0.60 28.45 4.06
C LYS A 295 1.23 29.45 3.12
N TRP A 296 2.52 29.74 3.26
CA TRP A 296 3.22 30.64 2.34
C TRP A 296 3.22 30.13 0.90
N LEU A 297 3.38 28.81 0.68
CA LEU A 297 3.31 28.21 -0.66
C LEU A 297 1.94 28.44 -1.31
N ALA A 298 0.87 28.01 -0.65
CA ALA A 298 -0.48 28.10 -1.21
C ALA A 298 -1.01 29.55 -1.31
N GLU A 299 -0.82 30.37 -0.26
CA GLU A 299 -1.42 31.70 -0.17
C GLU A 299 -0.58 32.81 -0.83
N GLY A 300 0.76 32.68 -0.83
CA GLY A 300 1.68 33.76 -1.18
C GLY A 300 2.65 33.48 -2.32
N ALA A 301 2.87 32.22 -2.69
CA ALA A 301 3.67 31.83 -3.86
C ALA A 301 2.81 31.29 -5.02
N ASP A 302 1.51 31.09 -4.78
CA ASP A 302 0.58 30.32 -5.63
C ASP A 302 1.19 29.02 -6.15
N LYS A 303 1.69 28.19 -5.21
CA LYS A 303 2.18 26.84 -5.47
C LYS A 303 1.27 25.82 -4.81
N GLU A 304 1.08 24.68 -5.47
CA GLU A 304 0.14 23.66 -5.00
C GLU A 304 0.67 22.97 -3.74
N VAL A 305 -0.22 22.65 -2.80
CA VAL A 305 0.12 21.89 -1.58
C VAL A 305 -0.81 20.70 -1.47
N TRP A 306 -0.26 19.49 -1.47
CA TRP A 306 -1.04 18.25 -1.48
C TRP A 306 -0.85 17.43 -0.20
N ASN A 307 -1.91 16.76 0.26
CA ASN A 307 -1.80 15.58 1.11
C ASN A 307 -1.55 14.37 0.19
N SER A 308 -0.31 14.23 -0.30
CA SER A 308 0.02 13.38 -1.45
C SER A 308 0.10 11.87 -1.12
N GLU A 309 -0.06 11.49 0.15
CA GLU A 309 -0.38 10.14 0.60
C GLU A 309 -1.17 10.21 1.92
N ALA A 310 -2.33 9.56 1.96
CA ALA A 310 -3.30 9.66 3.06
C ALA A 310 -3.92 8.31 3.44
N GLN A 311 -4.39 8.24 4.68
CA GLN A 311 -5.17 7.12 5.22
C GLN A 311 -6.64 7.24 4.77
N ALA A 312 -7.20 6.16 4.24
CA ALA A 312 -8.64 5.99 4.03
C ALA A 312 -9.35 5.51 5.33
N VAL A 313 -10.50 4.85 5.20
CA VAL A 313 -11.32 4.35 6.33
C VAL A 313 -10.85 2.97 6.78
N PHE A 314 -11.05 2.64 8.06
CA PHE A 314 -10.90 1.31 8.65
C PHE A 314 -12.30 0.74 9.00
N SER A 315 -12.50 -0.55 8.76
CA SER A 315 -13.81 -1.25 8.85
C SER A 315 -14.83 -0.83 7.80
N ASN A 316 -15.72 -1.76 7.41
CA ASN A 316 -16.92 -1.42 6.66
C ASN A 316 -17.80 -0.48 7.51
N SER A 317 -18.06 0.73 7.02
CA SER A 317 -18.86 1.73 7.75
C SER A 317 -20.30 1.29 8.03
N ALA A 318 -20.88 0.36 7.26
CA ALA A 318 -22.21 -0.17 7.49
C ALA A 318 -22.32 -1.02 8.76
N PHE A 319 -21.23 -1.65 9.22
CA PHE A 319 -21.20 -2.45 10.45
C PHE A 319 -20.74 -1.66 11.68
N ARG A 320 -20.17 -0.46 11.51
CA ARG A 320 -19.76 0.44 12.61
C ARG A 320 -20.89 0.86 13.58
N PRO A 321 -22.20 0.90 13.20
CA PRO A 321 -23.29 1.07 14.17
C PRO A 321 -23.37 -0.01 15.27
N SER A 322 -22.80 -1.20 15.05
CA SER A 322 -22.65 -2.24 16.09
C SER A 322 -21.59 -1.92 17.15
N ASN A 323 -20.73 -0.92 16.94
CA ASN A 323 -19.74 -0.46 17.92
C ASN A 323 -20.42 0.02 19.20
N ASN A 324 -20.01 -0.49 20.36
CA ASN A 324 -20.52 -0.05 21.66
C ASN A 324 -19.45 0.58 22.58
N VAL A 325 -18.22 0.77 22.07
CA VAL A 325 -17.15 1.45 22.82
C VAL A 325 -17.56 2.88 23.17
N LYS A 326 -17.25 3.29 24.41
CA LYS A 326 -17.41 4.68 24.88
C LYS A 326 -16.26 5.55 24.36
N ASP A 327 -16.46 6.22 23.23
CA ASP A 327 -15.45 7.05 22.55
C ASP A 327 -16.05 8.41 22.10
N PRO A 328 -16.23 9.41 23.02
CA PRO A 328 -15.47 9.56 24.27
C PRO A 328 -16.23 9.22 25.56
N THR A 329 -17.57 9.31 25.62
CA THR A 329 -18.33 9.02 26.86
C THR A 329 -19.62 8.23 26.63
N THR A 330 -20.31 8.50 25.52
CA THR A 330 -21.50 7.78 25.05
C THR A 330 -21.09 6.48 24.37
N GLU A 331 -21.90 5.43 24.51
CA GLU A 331 -21.69 4.14 23.84
C GLU A 331 -21.97 4.25 22.34
N GLY A 332 -21.00 3.81 21.54
CA GLY A 332 -21.09 3.79 20.09
C GLY A 332 -20.83 5.13 19.41
N THR A 333 -20.45 5.05 18.14
CA THR A 333 -19.96 6.21 17.36
C THR A 333 -20.59 6.35 15.98
N GLY A 334 -21.55 5.50 15.61
CA GLY A 334 -22.12 5.47 14.25
C GLY A 334 -21.03 5.37 13.17
N LEU A 335 -21.07 6.27 12.17
CA LEU A 335 -20.04 6.37 11.13
C LEU A 335 -18.74 7.08 11.60
N GLY A 336 -18.64 7.44 12.87
CA GLY A 336 -17.53 8.17 13.49
C GLY A 336 -16.60 7.31 14.35
N GLY A 337 -15.77 7.99 15.14
CA GLY A 337 -14.75 7.39 16.02
C GLY A 337 -13.42 7.14 15.30
N THR A 338 -12.47 6.49 15.97
CA THR A 338 -11.13 6.24 15.40
C THR A 338 -11.19 5.38 14.13
N GLY A 339 -10.40 5.75 13.10
CA GLY A 339 -10.32 5.05 11.82
C GLY A 339 -11.58 5.17 10.96
N SER A 340 -12.45 6.15 11.19
CA SER A 340 -13.77 6.22 10.57
C SER A 340 -13.86 7.13 9.34
N ALA A 341 -14.99 7.05 8.63
CA ALA A 341 -15.35 7.98 7.57
C ALA A 341 -15.32 9.45 8.07
N LEU A 342 -15.81 9.73 9.28
CA LEU A 342 -15.79 11.09 9.85
C LEU A 342 -14.40 11.50 10.38
N GLU A 343 -13.55 10.56 10.79
CA GLU A 343 -12.15 10.84 11.14
C GLU A 343 -11.34 11.23 9.90
N MET A 344 -11.57 10.53 8.78
CA MET A 344 -11.04 10.90 7.47
C MET A 344 -11.55 12.27 7.01
N GLY A 345 -12.84 12.57 7.22
CA GLY A 345 -13.43 13.89 6.96
C GLY A 345 -12.74 15.01 7.73
N ASN A 346 -12.60 14.84 9.05
CA ASN A 346 -11.82 15.76 9.89
C ASN A 346 -10.37 15.89 9.42
N THR A 347 -9.76 14.83 8.89
CA THR A 347 -8.37 14.83 8.42
C THR A 347 -8.15 15.75 7.23
N PHE A 348 -9.00 15.74 6.20
CA PHE A 348 -8.84 16.67 5.07
C PHE A 348 -9.19 18.11 5.44
N ILE A 349 -10.27 18.33 6.22
CA ILE A 349 -10.64 19.67 6.74
C ILE A 349 -9.48 20.27 7.53
N LYS A 350 -8.93 19.52 8.48
CA LYS A 350 -7.82 19.97 9.31
C LYS A 350 -6.54 20.18 8.50
N GLY A 351 -6.27 19.33 7.50
CA GLY A 351 -5.16 19.48 6.56
C GLY A 351 -5.20 20.83 5.84
N PHE A 352 -6.36 21.28 5.36
CA PHE A 352 -6.54 22.61 4.77
C PHE A 352 -6.43 23.75 5.81
N VAL A 353 -7.14 23.65 6.93
CA VAL A 353 -7.19 24.71 7.96
C VAL A 353 -5.81 24.97 8.58
N LYS A 354 -5.03 23.91 8.82
CA LYS A 354 -3.71 24.03 9.43
C LYS A 354 -2.59 24.20 8.39
N SER A 355 -2.73 23.69 7.16
CA SER A 355 -1.63 23.64 6.17
C SER A 355 -1.97 23.85 4.69
N ARG A 356 -3.18 24.30 4.34
CA ARG A 356 -3.64 24.62 2.95
C ARG A 356 -3.53 23.49 1.94
N ARG A 357 -3.64 22.24 2.38
CA ARG A 357 -3.76 21.08 1.48
C ARG A 357 -5.08 21.18 0.73
N THR A 358 -5.00 21.41 -0.59
CA THR A 358 -6.14 21.55 -1.51
C THR A 358 -6.36 20.33 -2.40
N HIS A 359 -5.61 19.26 -2.13
CA HIS A 359 -5.75 17.95 -2.74
C HIS A 359 -5.37 16.85 -1.74
N VAL A 360 -6.03 15.70 -1.79
CA VAL A 360 -5.72 14.53 -0.94
C VAL A 360 -5.72 13.25 -1.79
N VAL A 361 -4.63 12.48 -1.71
CA VAL A 361 -4.47 11.19 -2.41
C VAL A 361 -4.48 10.04 -1.41
N TYR A 362 -5.40 9.09 -1.58
CA TYR A 362 -5.58 7.94 -0.68
C TYR A 362 -4.78 6.72 -1.15
N GLN A 363 -4.08 6.06 -0.22
CA GLN A 363 -3.29 4.86 -0.50
C GLN A 363 -3.65 3.70 0.45
N PRO A 364 -4.33 2.65 -0.02
CA PRO A 364 -5.16 2.64 -1.23
C PRO A 364 -6.43 3.50 -1.08
N ALA A 365 -7.00 3.91 -2.22
CA ALA A 365 -8.45 4.18 -2.29
C ALA A 365 -9.21 2.90 -2.64
N ILE A 366 -8.70 2.13 -3.61
CA ILE A 366 -9.24 0.84 -4.03
C ILE A 366 -8.35 -0.25 -3.43
N GLY A 367 -8.89 -1.04 -2.50
CA GLY A 367 -8.26 -2.24 -1.98
C GLY A 367 -8.61 -3.44 -2.85
N SER A 368 -7.89 -3.62 -3.97
CA SER A 368 -8.04 -4.74 -4.90
C SER A 368 -6.85 -5.69 -4.81
N PHE A 369 -6.72 -6.27 -3.61
CA PHE A 369 -5.69 -7.22 -3.20
C PHE A 369 -6.25 -8.10 -2.06
N TYR A 370 -5.60 -9.22 -1.75
CA TYR A 370 -6.20 -10.19 -0.82
C TYR A 370 -6.18 -9.80 0.67
N GLU A 371 -7.26 -10.17 1.38
CA GLU A 371 -7.41 -10.03 2.84
C GLU A 371 -6.29 -10.79 3.59
N GLY A 372 -5.88 -10.24 4.73
CA GLY A 372 -4.71 -10.68 5.49
C GLY A 372 -3.38 -10.06 4.98
N GLY A 373 -3.40 -9.42 3.80
CA GLY A 373 -2.30 -8.59 3.30
C GLY A 373 -2.08 -7.34 4.17
N GLN A 374 -0.83 -6.89 4.27
CA GLN A 374 -0.42 -5.75 5.10
C GLN A 374 -1.26 -4.50 4.79
N PHE A 375 -1.61 -3.76 5.84
CA PHE A 375 -2.50 -2.60 5.81
C PHE A 375 -3.96 -2.84 5.42
N SER A 376 -4.43 -4.06 5.17
CA SER A 376 -5.89 -4.34 5.21
C SER A 376 -6.47 -3.95 6.57
N PHE A 377 -7.72 -3.52 6.72
CA PHE A 377 -8.59 -2.89 5.74
C PHE A 377 -8.38 -1.36 5.92
N LYS A 378 -7.95 -0.67 4.85
CA LYS A 378 -7.55 0.75 4.80
C LYS A 378 -7.87 1.31 3.42
N GLU A 379 -9.13 1.22 3.01
CA GLU A 379 -9.59 1.57 1.67
C GLU A 379 -10.95 2.30 1.70
N LEU A 380 -11.38 2.79 0.54
CA LEU A 380 -12.72 3.37 0.27
C LEU A 380 -13.60 2.43 -0.55
N VAL A 381 -12.97 1.52 -1.29
CA VAL A 381 -13.58 0.46 -2.10
C VAL A 381 -12.82 -0.82 -1.84
N SER A 382 -13.50 -1.93 -1.54
CA SER A 382 -12.90 -3.26 -1.41
C SER A 382 -13.37 -4.16 -2.56
N ALA A 383 -12.44 -4.51 -3.46
CA ALA A 383 -12.71 -5.24 -4.70
C ALA A 383 -11.75 -6.44 -4.80
N ARG A 384 -12.03 -7.51 -4.05
CA ARG A 384 -11.10 -8.61 -3.77
C ARG A 384 -11.48 -9.96 -4.39
N ASP A 385 -12.65 -10.05 -5.02
CA ASP A 385 -13.31 -11.28 -5.47
C ASP A 385 -13.74 -11.18 -6.95
N PRO A 386 -12.79 -10.94 -7.90
CA PRO A 386 -13.08 -10.60 -9.30
C PRO A 386 -13.93 -11.61 -10.07
N TRP A 387 -13.95 -12.87 -9.64
CA TRP A 387 -14.86 -13.92 -10.18
C TRP A 387 -16.34 -13.64 -9.92
N SER A 388 -16.66 -13.05 -8.76
CA SER A 388 -18.04 -12.78 -8.32
C SER A 388 -18.59 -11.42 -8.75
N GLY A 389 -17.72 -10.50 -9.19
CA GLY A 389 -18.08 -9.10 -9.45
C GLY A 389 -18.38 -8.28 -8.18
N TRP A 390 -18.31 -8.89 -6.99
CA TRP A 390 -18.58 -8.24 -5.70
C TRP A 390 -17.60 -7.09 -5.42
N ILE A 391 -18.13 -5.90 -5.17
CA ILE A 391 -17.36 -4.71 -4.79
C ILE A 391 -18.12 -4.00 -3.66
N HIS A 392 -17.48 -3.88 -2.50
CA HIS A 392 -18.01 -3.06 -1.40
C HIS A 392 -17.55 -1.60 -1.53
N TYR A 393 -18.48 -0.67 -1.36
CA TYR A 393 -18.25 0.78 -1.38
C TYR A 393 -18.47 1.37 0.01
N ASP A 394 -17.43 1.95 0.62
CA ASP A 394 -17.50 2.46 2.00
C ASP A 394 -18.11 3.87 2.07
N ALA A 395 -18.83 4.17 3.16
CA ALA A 395 -19.45 5.48 3.41
C ALA A 395 -18.43 6.64 3.45
N GLY A 396 -17.13 6.38 3.59
CA GLY A 396 -16.05 7.34 3.36
C GLY A 396 -16.14 8.02 2.00
N LEU A 397 -16.58 7.33 0.94
CA LEU A 397 -16.81 7.93 -0.38
C LEU A 397 -17.87 9.04 -0.32
N LEU A 398 -18.89 8.90 0.53
CA LEU A 398 -19.91 9.92 0.74
C LEU A 398 -19.35 11.13 1.49
N VAL A 399 -18.44 10.92 2.45
CA VAL A 399 -17.74 12.02 3.14
C VAL A 399 -16.84 12.80 2.17
N LEU A 400 -16.30 12.15 1.13
CA LEU A 400 -15.62 12.84 0.02
C LEU A 400 -16.62 13.58 -0.89
N ALA A 401 -17.71 12.92 -1.27
CA ALA A 401 -18.79 13.50 -2.09
C ALA A 401 -19.45 14.73 -1.45
N HIS A 402 -19.52 14.79 -0.11
CA HIS A 402 -19.94 15.98 0.66
C HIS A 402 -19.07 17.22 0.39
N LEU A 403 -17.87 17.06 -0.15
CA LEU A 403 -17.07 18.17 -0.70
C LEU A 403 -17.15 18.22 -2.24
N SER A 404 -16.98 17.08 -2.94
CA SER A 404 -16.81 17.08 -4.40
C SER A 404 -18.10 17.35 -5.18
N LYS A 405 -19.24 16.76 -4.79
CA LYS A 405 -20.53 16.98 -5.47
C LYS A 405 -20.99 18.44 -5.38
N PHE A 406 -20.72 19.07 -4.24
CA PHE A 406 -21.21 20.42 -3.92
C PHE A 406 -20.28 21.56 -4.34
N ALA A 407 -19.26 21.33 -5.17
CA ALA A 407 -18.36 22.38 -5.66
C ALA A 407 -17.74 21.97 -7.00
N VAL A 408 -17.46 22.93 -7.88
CA VAL A 408 -16.65 22.65 -9.07
C VAL A 408 -15.20 22.45 -8.60
N THR A 409 -14.75 21.19 -8.48
CA THR A 409 -13.38 20.85 -8.05
C THR A 409 -12.58 20.26 -9.21
N GLY A 410 -11.26 20.45 -9.21
CA GLY A 410 -10.41 19.96 -10.29
C GLY A 410 -9.24 20.89 -10.61
N TRP A 411 -8.88 20.94 -11.89
CA TRP A 411 -7.61 21.52 -12.35
C TRP A 411 -7.89 22.79 -13.17
N GLU A 412 -7.54 23.95 -12.61
CA GLU A 412 -7.68 25.23 -13.30
C GLU A 412 -6.73 25.30 -14.50
N ASN A 413 -7.18 25.96 -15.56
CA ASN A 413 -6.42 26.19 -16.80
C ASN A 413 -5.56 27.46 -16.73
N GLU A 414 -4.64 27.61 -17.69
CA GLU A 414 -3.64 28.69 -17.74
C GLU A 414 -4.29 30.10 -17.84
N ASP A 415 -5.53 30.18 -18.30
CA ASP A 415 -6.35 31.38 -18.47
C ASP A 415 -7.42 31.61 -17.38
N ASN A 416 -7.53 30.72 -16.39
CA ASN A 416 -8.44 30.83 -15.23
C ASN A 416 -9.94 30.91 -15.60
N THR A 417 -10.37 30.06 -16.54
CA THR A 417 -11.75 29.99 -17.06
C THR A 417 -12.45 28.65 -16.81
N ALA A 418 -11.75 27.61 -16.30
CA ALA A 418 -12.38 26.36 -15.87
C ALA A 418 -13.24 26.55 -14.60
N GLY A 419 -13.02 27.64 -13.86
CA GLY A 419 -13.95 28.14 -12.84
C GLY A 419 -13.93 27.35 -11.54
N ILE A 420 -12.81 26.67 -11.26
CA ILE A 420 -12.67 25.76 -10.13
C ILE A 420 -12.81 26.53 -8.81
N TRP A 421 -13.51 25.97 -7.83
CA TRP A 421 -13.84 26.70 -6.61
C TRP A 421 -12.60 26.89 -5.72
N ARG A 422 -12.54 28.07 -5.08
CA ARG A 422 -11.48 28.43 -4.14
C ARG A 422 -11.89 27.99 -2.74
N ALA A 423 -11.04 27.21 -2.09
CA ALA A 423 -11.15 26.92 -0.67
C ALA A 423 -10.79 28.18 0.12
N ILE A 424 -11.68 28.60 1.02
CA ILE A 424 -11.60 29.91 1.69
C ILE A 424 -10.98 29.73 3.08
N PRO A 425 -9.72 30.18 3.31
CA PRO A 425 -9.03 30.03 4.59
C PRO A 425 -9.76 30.65 5.79
N GLU A 426 -10.40 31.79 5.58
CA GLU A 426 -11.09 32.61 6.57
C GLU A 426 -12.44 31.98 6.96
N ALA A 427 -13.10 31.31 6.01
CA ALA A 427 -14.37 30.61 6.18
C ALA A 427 -14.19 29.09 6.45
N SER A 428 -13.07 28.67 7.05
CA SER A 428 -12.78 27.26 7.36
C SER A 428 -12.10 27.11 8.73
N ASN A 429 -12.62 26.25 9.63
CA ASN A 429 -12.04 26.01 10.95
C ASN A 429 -11.95 24.52 11.31
N SER A 430 -11.03 24.17 12.21
CA SER A 430 -10.88 22.83 12.78
C SER A 430 -10.31 22.89 14.19
N THR A 431 -11.10 22.41 15.13
CA THR A 431 -10.81 22.23 16.55
C THR A 431 -10.26 20.83 16.86
N ALA A 432 -10.40 19.88 15.94
CA ALA A 432 -9.98 18.49 16.10
C ALA A 432 -8.51 18.32 16.50
N SER A 433 -8.22 17.32 17.35
CA SER A 433 -6.89 16.98 17.85
C SER A 433 -6.21 15.88 16.99
N GLY A 434 -5.08 15.31 17.41
CA GLY A 434 -4.33 14.32 16.60
C GLY A 434 -3.67 14.85 15.32
N THR A 435 -3.30 13.94 14.42
CA THR A 435 -2.82 14.21 13.03
C THR A 435 -3.02 12.98 12.13
N ASN A 436 -2.75 11.79 12.67
CA ASN A 436 -3.08 10.48 12.12
C ASN A 436 -3.04 9.47 13.30
N PRO A 437 -4.20 9.02 13.83
CA PRO A 437 -5.54 9.51 13.50
C PRO A 437 -5.76 10.97 13.95
N VAL A 438 -6.82 11.59 13.44
CA VAL A 438 -7.39 12.85 13.93
C VAL A 438 -8.49 12.56 14.98
N ASP A 439 -8.86 13.56 15.78
CA ASP A 439 -9.78 13.43 16.91
C ASP A 439 -10.80 14.58 16.90
N GLY A 440 -11.98 14.37 16.29
CA GLY A 440 -13.10 15.32 16.29
C GLY A 440 -14.09 15.11 17.45
N ARG A 441 -14.10 13.92 18.05
CA ARG A 441 -14.97 13.43 19.16
C ARG A 441 -15.22 14.37 20.34
N ARG A 442 -14.36 15.35 20.58
CA ARG A 442 -14.55 16.37 21.63
C ARG A 442 -15.71 17.33 21.34
N GLY A 443 -16.15 17.40 20.08
CA GLY A 443 -17.14 18.36 19.58
C GLY A 443 -16.58 19.79 19.52
N GLY A 444 -17.15 20.60 18.63
CA GLY A 444 -16.62 21.90 18.26
C GLY A 444 -16.49 22.04 16.75
N GLU A 445 -15.98 23.19 16.32
CA GLU A 445 -15.96 23.59 14.91
C GLU A 445 -14.99 22.73 14.08
N ASN A 446 -15.50 22.02 13.08
CA ASN A 446 -14.73 21.33 12.05
C ASN A 446 -15.46 21.44 10.71
N TYR A 447 -15.09 22.44 9.90
CA TYR A 447 -15.73 22.75 8.62
C TYR A 447 -14.74 23.34 7.60
N MET A 448 -15.01 23.14 6.32
CA MET A 448 -14.32 23.80 5.20
C MET A 448 -15.35 24.42 4.26
N THR A 449 -15.08 25.64 3.78
CA THR A 449 -15.91 26.31 2.76
C THR A 449 -15.15 26.43 1.44
N LEU A 450 -15.81 26.01 0.36
CA LEU A 450 -15.41 26.28 -1.03
C LEU A 450 -16.37 27.32 -1.62
N ALA A 451 -15.89 28.23 -2.46
CA ALA A 451 -16.72 29.22 -3.15
C ALA A 451 -16.28 29.45 -4.60
N ALA A 452 -17.25 29.80 -5.45
CA ALA A 452 -17.02 30.07 -6.86
C ALA A 452 -16.22 31.37 -7.06
N PRO A 453 -15.24 31.43 -8.00
CA PRO A 453 -14.45 32.65 -8.25
C PRO A 453 -15.30 33.84 -8.71
N SER A 454 -16.46 33.57 -9.30
CA SER A 454 -17.52 34.50 -9.68
C SER A 454 -18.24 35.18 -8.49
N LYS A 455 -18.12 34.63 -7.27
CA LYS A 455 -18.78 35.03 -6.01
C LYS A 455 -20.30 34.80 -5.93
N ASP A 456 -20.87 33.98 -6.80
CA ASP A 456 -22.32 33.69 -6.90
C ASP A 456 -22.74 32.33 -6.30
N ALA A 457 -21.79 31.52 -5.82
CA ALA A 457 -22.10 30.27 -5.13
C ALA A 457 -21.04 29.91 -4.06
N PHE A 458 -21.47 29.19 -3.02
CA PHE A 458 -20.58 28.59 -2.02
C PHE A 458 -21.18 27.30 -1.41
N SER A 459 -20.30 26.48 -0.82
CA SER A 459 -20.65 25.28 -0.07
C SER A 459 -19.74 25.10 1.13
N SER A 460 -20.31 24.85 2.30
CA SER A 460 -19.61 24.55 3.54
C SER A 460 -19.87 23.10 3.95
N VAL A 461 -18.83 22.26 3.94
CA VAL A 461 -18.88 20.90 4.52
C VAL A 461 -18.51 20.96 6.01
N ILE A 462 -19.29 20.29 6.84
CA ILE A 462 -19.22 20.30 8.30
C ILE A 462 -19.18 18.85 8.78
N VAL A 463 -18.18 18.47 9.59
CA VAL A 463 -18.04 17.10 10.11
C VAL A 463 -18.19 17.09 11.63
N ASN A 464 -19.20 16.37 12.13
CA ASN A 464 -19.45 16.17 13.54
C ASN A 464 -19.17 14.72 13.96
N ASP A 465 -17.88 14.42 14.19
CA ASP A 465 -17.37 13.15 14.72
C ASP A 465 -17.65 12.98 16.24
N SER A 466 -18.63 13.69 16.81
CA SER A 466 -18.86 13.77 18.26
C SER A 466 -20.27 13.40 18.70
N GLU A 467 -20.38 13.01 19.97
CA GLU A 467 -21.64 12.71 20.68
C GLU A 467 -22.56 13.93 20.92
N TYR A 468 -22.14 15.14 20.53
CA TYR A 468 -22.84 16.40 20.82
C TYR A 468 -23.60 16.90 19.58
N PRO A 469 -24.88 17.29 19.71
CA PRO A 469 -25.54 18.09 18.67
C PRO A 469 -24.79 19.42 18.48
N MET A 470 -24.63 19.85 17.23
CA MET A 470 -23.98 21.10 16.86
C MET A 470 -24.97 22.03 16.15
N SER A 471 -24.93 23.33 16.43
CA SER A 471 -25.66 24.37 15.70
C SER A 471 -24.71 25.43 15.18
N TYR A 472 -24.77 25.71 13.88
CA TYR A 472 -23.93 26.70 13.21
C TYR A 472 -24.76 27.90 12.75
N GLN A 473 -24.31 29.11 13.11
CA GLN A 473 -24.78 30.35 12.50
C GLN A 473 -23.91 30.67 11.28
N ILE A 474 -24.50 30.76 10.11
CA ILE A 474 -23.81 31.02 8.85
C ILE A 474 -24.14 32.45 8.42
N ASN A 475 -23.11 33.30 8.35
CA ASN A 475 -23.21 34.71 8.01
C ASN A 475 -22.63 34.90 6.60
N VAL A 476 -23.39 35.47 5.66
CA VAL A 476 -22.93 35.66 4.28
C VAL A 476 -22.81 37.15 3.96
N LYS A 477 -21.69 37.56 3.35
CA LYS A 477 -21.36 38.96 3.06
C LYS A 477 -20.67 39.09 1.71
N ASN A 478 -20.90 40.19 0.99
CA ASN A 478 -20.19 40.54 -0.26
C ASN A 478 -20.23 39.46 -1.37
N MET A 479 -21.18 38.52 -1.29
CA MET A 479 -21.49 37.51 -2.31
C MET A 479 -22.59 38.02 -3.24
N LYS A 480 -22.63 37.52 -4.48
CA LYS A 480 -23.64 37.83 -5.50
C LYS A 480 -24.79 36.82 -5.45
N LEU A 481 -25.41 36.68 -4.29
CA LEU A 481 -26.57 35.78 -4.10
C LEU A 481 -27.88 36.54 -4.32
N SER A 482 -28.98 35.79 -4.44
CA SER A 482 -30.33 36.36 -4.47
C SER A 482 -30.76 36.86 -3.07
N ASP A 483 -31.58 37.92 -3.02
CA ASP A 483 -32.08 38.47 -1.74
C ASP A 483 -32.90 37.46 -0.92
N ASN A 484 -33.47 36.46 -1.59
CA ASN A 484 -34.25 35.36 -1.02
C ASN A 484 -33.52 34.00 -1.08
N GLN A 485 -32.18 34.02 -1.17
CA GLN A 485 -31.36 32.81 -1.27
C GLN A 485 -31.68 31.83 -0.14
N LYS A 486 -31.81 30.55 -0.48
CA LYS A 486 -31.86 29.44 0.47
C LYS A 486 -30.54 28.67 0.41
N LEU A 487 -30.22 28.00 1.51
CA LEU A 487 -29.12 27.04 1.56
C LEU A 487 -29.70 25.63 1.73
N ALA A 488 -29.45 24.74 0.76
CA ALA A 488 -29.82 23.34 0.86
C ALA A 488 -28.90 22.63 1.87
N VAL A 489 -29.46 21.69 2.65
CA VAL A 489 -28.75 21.00 3.74
C VAL A 489 -28.79 19.49 3.51
N TRP A 490 -27.62 18.91 3.22
CA TRP A 490 -27.45 17.48 2.95
C TRP A 490 -26.76 16.78 4.12
N GLU A 491 -27.21 15.59 4.50
CA GLU A 491 -26.69 14.79 5.62
C GLU A 491 -26.17 13.42 5.14
N THR A 492 -25.05 12.96 5.69
CA THR A 492 -24.70 11.53 5.75
C THR A 492 -24.43 11.12 7.19
N ARG A 493 -25.14 10.08 7.64
CA ARG A 493 -24.97 9.43 8.95
C ARG A 493 -25.45 7.97 8.88
N ALA A 494 -25.31 7.24 9.97
CA ALA A 494 -25.89 5.90 10.10
C ALA A 494 -27.43 5.94 10.09
N ALA A 495 -28.03 4.80 9.74
CA ALA A 495 -29.46 4.53 9.95
C ALA A 495 -29.89 4.75 11.42
N ASP A 496 -31.17 5.07 11.62
CA ASP A 496 -31.85 4.87 12.88
C ASP A 496 -32.35 3.42 12.92
N ASP A 497 -33.59 3.18 12.50
CA ASP A 497 -34.25 1.88 12.53
C ASP A 497 -34.46 1.23 11.14
N GLY A 498 -34.31 1.97 10.03
CA GLY A 498 -34.50 1.47 8.67
C GLY A 498 -33.23 0.86 8.04
N SER A 499 -33.17 0.87 6.70
CA SER A 499 -32.04 0.31 5.94
C SER A 499 -30.73 0.99 6.30
N PHE A 500 -29.61 0.25 6.28
CA PHE A 500 -28.31 0.73 6.77
C PHE A 500 -27.84 2.07 6.14
N ASN A 501 -28.31 2.34 4.92
CA ASN A 501 -28.00 3.48 4.08
C ASN A 501 -29.12 4.54 3.98
N GLU A 502 -30.21 4.45 4.77
CA GLU A 502 -31.39 5.35 4.64
C GLU A 502 -31.05 6.85 4.78
N ASN A 503 -30.01 7.15 5.56
CA ASN A 503 -29.50 8.50 5.85
C ASN A 503 -28.20 8.81 5.09
N TYR A 504 -27.91 8.14 3.97
CA TYR A 504 -26.72 8.39 3.14
C TYR A 504 -27.02 9.42 2.05
N MET A 505 -26.20 10.48 1.96
CA MET A 505 -26.32 11.59 1.00
C MET A 505 -27.76 12.13 0.87
N LYS A 506 -28.42 12.39 2.00
CA LYS A 506 -29.84 12.77 2.01
C LYS A 506 -30.02 14.28 2.10
N CYS A 507 -30.71 14.88 1.13
CA CYS A 507 -31.22 16.25 1.28
C CYS A 507 -32.27 16.27 2.40
N THR A 508 -32.03 17.11 3.43
CA THR A 508 -32.89 17.27 4.61
C THR A 508 -33.82 18.49 4.51
N GLY A 509 -33.79 19.18 3.36
CA GLY A 509 -34.49 20.44 3.11
C GLY A 509 -33.53 21.62 2.99
N SER A 510 -34.06 22.84 3.09
CA SER A 510 -33.29 24.07 2.91
C SER A 510 -33.60 25.11 3.99
N VAL A 511 -32.58 25.79 4.49
CA VAL A 511 -32.71 26.90 5.43
C VAL A 511 -32.80 28.24 4.68
N SER A 512 -33.53 29.19 5.26
CA SER A 512 -33.62 30.59 4.80
C SER A 512 -32.94 31.50 5.82
N ALA A 513 -32.55 32.71 5.42
CA ALA A 513 -31.99 33.70 6.35
C ALA A 513 -33.05 34.16 7.37
N GLY A 514 -32.61 34.44 8.60
CA GLY A 514 -33.40 35.13 9.62
C GLY A 514 -33.40 36.65 9.43
N GLU A 515 -34.06 37.37 10.35
CA GLU A 515 -34.16 38.84 10.33
C GLU A 515 -32.79 39.56 10.42
N ASP A 516 -31.76 38.88 10.94
CA ASP A 516 -30.37 39.38 11.00
C ASP A 516 -29.53 39.05 9.75
N GLY A 517 -30.13 38.41 8.73
CA GLY A 517 -29.45 37.97 7.52
C GLY A 517 -28.62 36.70 7.67
N SER A 518 -28.62 36.04 8.83
CA SER A 518 -27.88 34.80 9.08
C SER A 518 -28.76 33.55 8.93
N TYR A 519 -28.14 32.42 8.59
CA TYR A 519 -28.79 31.12 8.50
C TYR A 519 -28.41 30.27 9.71
N VAL A 520 -29.33 29.47 10.25
CA VAL A 520 -29.05 28.55 11.37
C VAL A 520 -29.21 27.10 10.91
N VAL A 521 -28.12 26.33 10.96
CA VAL A 521 -28.09 24.91 10.57
C VAL A 521 -27.74 24.05 11.76
N LYS A 522 -28.53 22.99 12.00
CA LYS A 522 -28.25 21.96 13.01
C LYS A 522 -27.60 20.75 12.37
N VAL A 523 -26.63 20.17 13.05
CA VAL A 523 -25.85 18.99 12.64
C VAL A 523 -25.91 17.96 13.77
N LYS A 524 -26.40 16.76 13.47
CA LYS A 524 -26.59 15.67 14.45
C LYS A 524 -25.24 15.14 14.97
N PRO A 525 -25.21 14.44 16.10
CA PRO A 525 -24.06 13.62 16.48
C PRO A 525 -23.69 12.63 15.37
N PHE A 526 -22.39 12.33 15.24
CA PHE A 526 -21.85 11.32 14.32
C PHE A 526 -22.34 11.43 12.87
N SER A 527 -22.35 12.65 12.32
CA SER A 527 -22.75 12.95 10.94
C SER A 527 -21.74 13.85 10.20
N VAL A 528 -21.79 13.81 8.87
CA VAL A 528 -21.29 14.90 8.00
C VAL A 528 -22.50 15.62 7.40
N VAL A 529 -22.41 16.94 7.27
CA VAL A 529 -23.43 17.78 6.64
C VAL A 529 -22.78 18.74 5.65
N THR A 530 -23.40 18.96 4.50
CA THR A 530 -23.03 20.04 3.58
C THR A 530 -24.15 21.04 3.44
N VAL A 531 -23.81 22.32 3.57
CA VAL A 531 -24.70 23.45 3.39
C VAL A 531 -24.28 24.19 2.14
N THR A 532 -25.17 24.36 1.17
CA THR A 532 -24.82 24.87 -0.16
C THR A 532 -25.84 25.86 -0.73
N THR A 533 -25.38 26.83 -1.53
CA THR A 533 -26.24 27.68 -2.36
C THR A 533 -26.72 26.99 -3.64
N LEU A 534 -26.18 25.81 -3.98
CA LEU A 534 -26.53 25.08 -5.19
C LEU A 534 -27.94 24.48 -5.07
N ASP A 535 -28.77 24.72 -6.08
CA ASP A 535 -30.09 24.10 -6.19
C ASP A 535 -29.95 22.76 -6.93
N VAL A 536 -29.73 21.70 -6.14
CA VAL A 536 -29.41 20.34 -6.59
C VAL A 536 -30.25 19.28 -5.85
N ALA A 537 -31.33 19.69 -5.19
CA ALA A 537 -32.17 18.82 -4.36
C ALA A 537 -32.74 17.61 -5.14
N ASP A 538 -33.10 17.84 -6.40
CA ASP A 538 -33.69 16.87 -7.32
C ASP A 538 -32.70 16.44 -8.44
N ASP A 539 -31.40 16.74 -8.29
CA ASP A 539 -30.37 16.40 -9.28
C ASP A 539 -29.99 14.91 -9.21
N GLU A 540 -29.98 14.22 -10.36
CA GLU A 540 -29.71 12.78 -10.44
C GLU A 540 -28.30 12.39 -9.97
N GLU A 541 -27.29 13.24 -10.22
CA GLU A 541 -25.92 12.94 -9.80
C GLU A 541 -25.76 13.11 -8.29
N HIS A 542 -26.43 14.08 -7.68
CA HIS A 542 -26.46 14.28 -6.23
C HIS A 542 -27.24 13.19 -5.51
N THR A 543 -28.43 12.87 -6.01
CA THR A 543 -29.35 11.88 -5.42
C THR A 543 -28.99 10.43 -5.71
N LYS A 544 -28.11 10.14 -6.69
CA LYS A 544 -27.61 8.77 -6.94
C LYS A 544 -27.01 8.18 -5.67
N ALA A 545 -27.63 7.08 -5.22
CA ALA A 545 -27.20 6.28 -4.08
C ALA A 545 -25.78 5.70 -4.27
N LEU A 546 -25.13 5.43 -3.14
CA LEU A 546 -23.94 4.59 -3.09
C LEU A 546 -24.31 3.18 -3.61
N PRO A 547 -23.55 2.59 -4.55
CA PRO A 547 -23.79 1.21 -4.96
C PRO A 547 -23.66 0.28 -3.74
N VAL A 548 -24.55 -0.72 -3.66
CA VAL A 548 -24.56 -1.73 -2.60
C VAL A 548 -24.13 -3.05 -3.23
N GLU A 549 -23.23 -3.76 -2.56
CA GLU A 549 -22.73 -5.04 -3.03
C GLU A 549 -23.82 -6.11 -3.24
N GLY A 550 -23.66 -6.90 -4.31
CA GLY A 550 -24.52 -8.05 -4.62
C GLY A 550 -24.08 -9.35 -3.94
N GLU A 551 -24.41 -10.49 -4.56
CA GLU A 551 -23.97 -11.81 -4.09
C GLU A 551 -22.43 -11.95 -4.16
N ARG A 552 -21.82 -12.46 -3.09
CA ARG A 552 -20.38 -12.75 -3.03
C ARG A 552 -20.11 -14.22 -3.28
N THR A 553 -20.21 -14.69 -4.53
CA THR A 553 -19.96 -16.11 -4.86
C THR A 553 -18.54 -16.56 -4.47
N VAL A 554 -18.38 -17.84 -4.13
CA VAL A 554 -17.07 -18.47 -3.87
C VAL A 554 -16.37 -18.75 -5.19
N LEU A 555 -15.04 -18.67 -5.24
CA LEU A 555 -14.29 -19.20 -6.39
C LEU A 555 -14.44 -20.73 -6.43
N ASP A 556 -15.33 -21.19 -7.31
CA ASP A 556 -15.65 -22.59 -7.57
C ASP A 556 -16.01 -22.75 -9.06
N THR A 557 -15.08 -23.29 -9.87
CA THR A 557 -15.07 -23.11 -11.32
C THR A 557 -15.11 -24.40 -12.14
N ASP A 558 -15.34 -24.25 -13.44
CA ASP A 558 -15.00 -25.25 -14.45
C ASP A 558 -13.48 -25.52 -14.56
N GLU A 559 -13.10 -26.41 -15.48
CA GLU A 559 -11.69 -26.78 -15.72
C GLU A 559 -10.83 -25.71 -16.39
N THR A 560 -11.43 -24.61 -16.85
CA THR A 560 -10.73 -23.46 -17.45
C THR A 560 -10.49 -22.33 -16.44
N GLY A 561 -11.22 -22.33 -15.31
CA GLY A 561 -11.21 -21.24 -14.33
C GLY A 561 -12.05 -20.02 -14.73
N ASP A 562 -12.76 -20.06 -15.87
CA ASP A 562 -13.53 -18.92 -16.40
C ASP A 562 -14.99 -18.91 -15.95
N ALA A 563 -15.69 -20.05 -15.93
CA ALA A 563 -17.09 -20.11 -15.51
C ALA A 563 -17.24 -20.69 -14.10
N GLN A 564 -18.25 -20.21 -13.36
CA GLN A 564 -18.65 -20.82 -12.09
C GLN A 564 -19.34 -22.17 -12.35
N ASP A 565 -18.84 -23.24 -11.73
CA ASP A 565 -19.46 -24.56 -11.80
C ASP A 565 -19.22 -25.32 -10.49
N THR A 566 -20.22 -25.30 -9.60
CA THR A 566 -20.16 -25.99 -8.33
C THR A 566 -20.34 -27.51 -8.44
N SER A 567 -20.73 -28.03 -9.62
CA SER A 567 -21.14 -29.43 -9.82
C SER A 567 -19.98 -30.41 -10.07
N ASN A 568 -18.78 -29.89 -10.33
CA ASN A 568 -17.57 -30.67 -10.60
C ASN A 568 -16.60 -30.72 -9.38
N GLY A 569 -15.52 -31.49 -9.46
CA GLY A 569 -14.54 -31.67 -8.36
C GLY A 569 -13.46 -30.59 -8.21
N ILE A 570 -13.43 -29.58 -9.07
CA ILE A 570 -12.48 -28.46 -9.14
C ILE A 570 -12.96 -27.33 -8.21
N LEU A 571 -12.06 -26.43 -7.80
CA LEU A 571 -12.36 -25.13 -7.19
C LEU A 571 -11.76 -23.98 -8.01
N TYR A 572 -10.56 -24.20 -8.54
CA TYR A 572 -9.93 -23.33 -9.53
C TYR A 572 -8.94 -24.13 -10.37
N ALA A 573 -8.81 -23.79 -11.65
CA ALA A 573 -7.76 -24.28 -12.52
C ALA A 573 -7.17 -23.13 -13.37
N ASP A 574 -5.87 -23.20 -13.66
CA ASP A 574 -5.21 -22.28 -14.59
C ASP A 574 -4.06 -22.99 -15.32
N ASP A 575 -4.11 -22.98 -16.66
CA ASP A 575 -3.03 -23.41 -17.55
C ASP A 575 -2.13 -22.23 -17.98
N PHE A 576 -2.51 -21.00 -17.62
CA PHE A 576 -1.82 -19.76 -17.99
C PHE A 576 -1.71 -19.47 -19.50
N GLU A 577 -2.39 -20.26 -20.36
CA GLU A 577 -2.39 -20.08 -21.81
C GLU A 577 -3.21 -18.88 -22.24
N TYR A 578 -4.41 -18.75 -21.64
CA TYR A 578 -5.41 -17.73 -21.95
C TYR A 578 -5.77 -17.64 -23.45
N THR A 579 -5.52 -18.71 -24.21
CA THR A 579 -5.70 -18.76 -25.66
C THR A 579 -7.17 -18.55 -26.01
N GLY A 580 -7.46 -17.47 -26.75
CA GLY A 580 -8.81 -17.08 -27.13
C GLY A 580 -9.57 -16.26 -26.08
N LYS A 581 -9.08 -16.15 -24.83
CA LYS A 581 -9.70 -15.30 -23.80
C LYS A 581 -9.61 -13.83 -24.22
N ARG A 582 -10.70 -13.09 -23.99
CA ARG A 582 -10.83 -11.68 -24.40
C ARG A 582 -11.19 -10.80 -23.22
N VAL A 583 -10.84 -9.52 -23.32
CA VAL A 583 -11.10 -8.49 -22.29
C VAL A 583 -11.96 -7.39 -22.92
N ALA A 584 -12.93 -6.85 -22.19
CA ALA A 584 -13.77 -5.78 -22.70
C ALA A 584 -13.04 -4.43 -22.68
N VAL A 585 -13.21 -3.64 -23.75
CA VAL A 585 -12.63 -2.29 -23.83
C VAL A 585 -13.63 -1.29 -23.24
N ILE A 586 -13.24 -0.56 -22.19
CA ILE A 586 -14.03 0.58 -21.71
C ILE A 586 -14.05 1.68 -22.78
N ALA A 587 -15.23 2.21 -23.09
CA ALA A 587 -15.44 3.26 -24.08
C ALA A 587 -15.33 4.67 -23.47
N THR A 588 -15.39 5.69 -24.33
CA THR A 588 -15.61 7.08 -23.89
C THR A 588 -16.93 7.17 -23.11
N HIS A 589 -16.94 7.91 -22.00
CA HIS A 589 -18.03 7.97 -21.02
C HIS A 589 -18.30 6.65 -20.25
N GLY A 590 -17.29 5.76 -20.15
CA GLY A 590 -17.25 4.67 -19.16
C GLY A 590 -18.02 3.39 -19.50
N ALA A 591 -18.91 3.41 -20.49
CA ALA A 591 -19.65 2.23 -20.89
C ALA A 591 -18.74 1.07 -21.36
N VAL A 592 -19.11 -0.16 -21.03
CA VAL A 592 -18.46 -1.37 -21.56
C VAL A 592 -18.71 -1.45 -23.07
N SER A 593 -17.65 -1.56 -23.87
CA SER A 593 -17.78 -1.65 -25.32
C SER A 593 -18.01 -3.08 -25.80
N GLN A 594 -18.79 -3.23 -26.87
CA GLN A 594 -18.85 -4.45 -27.68
C GLN A 594 -17.50 -4.78 -28.36
N LYS A 595 -16.53 -3.86 -28.34
CA LYS A 595 -15.14 -4.13 -28.74
C LYS A 595 -14.39 -4.83 -27.62
N THR A 596 -13.79 -5.97 -27.95
CA THR A 596 -12.94 -6.74 -27.03
C THR A 596 -11.52 -6.85 -27.55
N GLU A 597 -10.55 -6.76 -26.64
CA GLU A 597 -9.13 -6.96 -26.88
C GLU A 597 -8.68 -8.38 -26.48
N ASP A 598 -7.51 -8.80 -26.96
CA ASP A 598 -6.91 -10.09 -26.60
C ASP A 598 -6.33 -10.04 -25.17
N TYR A 599 -6.53 -11.09 -24.38
CA TYR A 599 -6.14 -11.09 -22.96
C TYR A 599 -4.63 -10.92 -22.76
N ILE A 600 -3.81 -11.70 -23.47
CA ILE A 600 -2.34 -11.62 -23.37
C ILE A 600 -1.86 -10.24 -23.83
N SER A 601 -2.32 -9.80 -25.00
CA SER A 601 -1.90 -8.54 -25.64
C SER A 601 -2.26 -7.30 -24.82
N SER A 602 -3.38 -7.32 -24.10
CA SER A 602 -3.82 -6.19 -23.27
C SER A 602 -3.18 -6.12 -21.88
N ARG A 603 -2.53 -7.21 -21.42
CA ARG A 603 -1.98 -7.35 -20.06
C ARG A 603 -0.47 -7.49 -19.97
N GLY A 604 0.25 -7.38 -21.08
CA GLY A 604 1.72 -7.38 -21.11
C GLY A 604 2.35 -7.97 -22.37
N GLY A 605 1.64 -8.84 -23.07
CA GLY A 605 2.12 -9.56 -24.24
C GLY A 605 2.93 -10.83 -23.92
N ASP A 606 3.36 -11.53 -24.96
CA ASP A 606 4.01 -12.86 -24.89
C ASP A 606 5.28 -12.90 -23.99
N THR A 607 5.93 -11.77 -23.72
CA THR A 607 7.12 -11.69 -22.84
C THR A 607 6.79 -11.57 -21.35
N GLY A 608 5.51 -11.57 -20.97
CA GLY A 608 5.06 -11.47 -19.59
C GLY A 608 3.78 -10.64 -19.47
N ALA A 609 2.64 -11.32 -19.32
CA ALA A 609 1.33 -10.72 -19.09
C ALA A 609 0.80 -10.99 -17.66
N MET A 610 -0.07 -10.10 -17.16
CA MET A 610 -0.73 -10.29 -15.85
C MET A 610 -1.61 -11.55 -15.84
N ALA A 611 -1.20 -12.56 -15.07
CA ALA A 611 -1.99 -13.77 -14.84
C ALA A 611 -3.27 -13.47 -14.03
N ARG A 612 -4.26 -14.37 -14.11
CA ARG A 612 -5.54 -14.23 -13.40
C ARG A 612 -5.36 -14.43 -11.89
N TYR A 613 -6.06 -13.62 -11.11
CA TYR A 613 -6.26 -13.78 -9.67
C TYR A 613 -4.95 -13.86 -8.86
N THR A 614 -3.85 -13.33 -9.41
CA THR A 614 -2.55 -13.24 -8.73
C THR A 614 -2.43 -11.96 -7.93
N HIS A 615 -2.08 -12.07 -6.65
CA HIS A 615 -1.63 -10.96 -5.82
C HIS A 615 -0.18 -11.22 -5.37
N THR A 616 0.75 -10.40 -5.87
CA THR A 616 2.19 -10.67 -5.73
C THR A 616 2.76 -9.94 -4.51
N LEU A 617 3.16 -10.71 -3.49
CA LEU A 617 3.81 -10.16 -2.31
C LEU A 617 5.26 -9.77 -2.57
N ASN A 618 5.97 -10.45 -3.48
CA ASN A 618 7.36 -10.16 -3.82
C ASN A 618 7.75 -10.81 -5.16
N GLY A 619 8.53 -10.13 -5.99
CA GLY A 619 8.86 -10.58 -7.35
C GLY A 619 7.88 -10.04 -8.39
N ALA A 620 7.77 -10.74 -9.51
CA ALA A 620 6.70 -10.59 -10.49
C ALA A 620 6.45 -11.98 -11.09
N PHE A 621 5.18 -12.39 -11.13
CA PHE A 621 4.73 -13.67 -11.68
C PHE A 621 3.81 -13.36 -12.85
N GLU A 622 4.27 -13.67 -14.06
CA GLU A 622 3.63 -13.25 -15.31
C GLU A 622 3.46 -14.44 -16.24
N ALA A 623 2.33 -14.53 -16.93
CA ALA A 623 2.11 -15.51 -17.99
C ALA A 623 3.10 -15.21 -19.12
N TYR A 624 4.05 -16.12 -19.34
CA TYR A 624 5.19 -15.97 -20.22
C TYR A 624 5.17 -17.05 -21.27
N LYS A 625 5.47 -16.68 -22.52
CA LYS A 625 5.51 -17.62 -23.63
C LYS A 625 6.86 -18.31 -23.75
N THR A 626 6.85 -19.63 -23.61
CA THR A 626 8.02 -20.49 -23.75
C THR A 626 8.39 -20.70 -25.23
N VAL A 627 9.60 -21.23 -25.47
CA VAL A 627 10.20 -21.32 -26.82
C VAL A 627 9.44 -22.27 -27.76
N ASP A 628 8.69 -23.22 -27.18
CA ASP A 628 7.76 -24.13 -27.85
C ASP A 628 6.47 -23.44 -28.35
N GLY A 629 6.16 -22.23 -27.86
CA GLY A 629 4.99 -21.45 -28.20
C GLY A 629 3.85 -21.51 -27.17
N ASN A 630 3.95 -22.40 -26.17
CA ASN A 630 3.03 -22.50 -25.04
C ASN A 630 3.27 -21.36 -24.03
N ARG A 631 2.49 -21.29 -22.95
CA ARG A 631 2.69 -20.35 -21.84
C ARG A 631 2.71 -21.02 -20.47
N VAL A 632 3.35 -20.33 -19.52
CA VAL A 632 3.53 -20.75 -18.13
C VAL A 632 3.52 -19.52 -17.22
N LEU A 633 3.19 -19.69 -15.93
CA LEU A 633 3.36 -18.64 -14.93
C LEU A 633 4.83 -18.55 -14.51
N ARG A 634 5.57 -17.58 -15.03
CA ARG A 634 7.01 -17.43 -14.82
C ARG A 634 7.33 -16.37 -13.77
N GLN A 635 8.25 -16.68 -12.86
CA GLN A 635 8.91 -15.67 -12.03
C GLN A 635 9.95 -14.90 -12.87
N GLN A 636 9.77 -13.57 -12.97
CA GLN A 636 10.48 -12.74 -13.96
C GLN A 636 11.71 -11.97 -13.45
N LEU A 637 12.10 -12.11 -12.18
CA LEU A 637 13.23 -11.38 -11.59
C LEU A 637 14.34 -12.33 -11.14
N ASP A 638 15.30 -12.60 -12.03
CA ASP A 638 16.46 -13.45 -11.75
C ASP A 638 17.60 -12.64 -11.11
N GLN A 639 18.10 -13.13 -9.96
CA GLN A 639 19.20 -12.53 -9.20
C GLN A 639 20.52 -12.42 -9.98
N THR A 640 20.68 -13.22 -11.05
CA THR A 640 21.90 -13.36 -11.86
C THR A 640 21.86 -12.45 -13.09
N GLU A 641 20.71 -12.37 -13.76
CA GLU A 641 20.52 -11.59 -14.98
C GLU A 641 20.16 -10.13 -14.67
N ASN A 642 19.06 -9.92 -13.95
CA ASN A 642 18.55 -8.58 -13.65
C ASN A 642 19.12 -8.05 -12.33
N GLY A 643 19.41 -8.96 -11.39
CA GLY A 643 19.61 -8.62 -9.98
C GLY A 643 18.27 -8.46 -9.25
N VAL A 644 18.31 -8.14 -7.95
CA VAL A 644 17.12 -8.16 -7.07
C VAL A 644 16.70 -6.76 -6.59
N GLY A 645 17.54 -5.73 -6.74
CA GLY A 645 17.23 -4.36 -6.35
C GLY A 645 17.04 -4.17 -4.83
N HIS A 646 16.17 -3.24 -4.47
CA HIS A 646 15.82 -2.94 -3.07
C HIS A 646 14.30 -3.06 -2.85
N SER A 647 13.92 -3.27 -1.59
CA SER A 647 12.55 -3.44 -1.12
C SER A 647 12.37 -2.73 0.22
N TRP A 648 11.14 -2.35 0.54
CA TRP A 648 10.74 -1.99 1.90
C TRP A 648 10.64 -3.24 2.78
N ASN A 649 9.95 -4.28 2.30
CA ASN A 649 9.80 -5.58 2.97
C ASN A 649 10.57 -6.69 2.25
N ASP A 650 11.68 -7.14 2.84
CA ASP A 650 12.54 -8.16 2.24
C ASP A 650 11.98 -9.58 2.45
N GLY A 651 11.83 -10.31 1.34
CA GLY A 651 11.35 -11.70 1.27
C GLY A 651 11.81 -12.39 -0.03
N ASP A 652 11.62 -13.72 -0.08
CA ASP A 652 11.71 -14.53 -1.31
C ASP A 652 10.56 -14.17 -2.28
N ALA A 653 10.55 -14.68 -3.52
CA ALA A 653 9.48 -14.38 -4.47
C ALA A 653 8.20 -15.17 -4.13
N VAL A 654 7.05 -14.50 -4.05
CA VAL A 654 5.77 -15.06 -3.59
C VAL A 654 4.59 -14.41 -4.30
N THR A 655 3.66 -15.22 -4.80
CA THR A 655 2.33 -14.80 -5.27
C THR A 655 1.22 -15.62 -4.59
N LEU A 656 0.05 -15.02 -4.43
CA LEU A 656 -1.14 -15.59 -3.78
C LEU A 656 -2.28 -15.68 -4.80
N LEU A 657 -3.09 -16.74 -4.72
CA LEU A 657 -4.26 -16.95 -5.59
C LEU A 657 -5.43 -17.60 -4.83
N GLY A 658 -6.65 -17.32 -5.27
CA GLY A 658 -7.87 -18.05 -4.88
C GLY A 658 -8.71 -17.39 -3.77
N ASP A 659 -9.66 -18.15 -3.22
CA ASP A 659 -10.61 -17.66 -2.21
C ASP A 659 -10.12 -17.88 -0.77
N PHE A 660 -10.39 -16.94 0.13
CA PHE A 660 -10.10 -17.09 1.56
C PHE A 660 -10.99 -18.14 2.24
N ARG A 661 -12.18 -18.40 1.69
CA ARG A 661 -13.17 -19.32 2.24
C ARG A 661 -12.85 -20.79 2.04
N TRP A 662 -11.89 -21.15 1.18
CA TRP A 662 -11.52 -22.55 0.97
C TRP A 662 -11.01 -23.23 2.25
N CYS A 663 -11.53 -24.41 2.56
CA CYS A 663 -11.28 -25.17 3.79
C CYS A 663 -10.51 -26.48 3.53
N ASN A 664 -11.08 -27.39 2.74
CA ASN A 664 -10.52 -28.73 2.52
C ASN A 664 -10.37 -29.00 1.03
N TYR A 665 -9.13 -28.93 0.57
CA TYR A 665 -8.80 -28.98 -0.85
C TYR A 665 -7.39 -29.52 -1.10
N THR A 666 -7.14 -29.92 -2.34
CA THR A 666 -5.81 -30.30 -2.83
C THR A 666 -5.31 -29.26 -3.83
N ALA A 667 -4.17 -28.64 -3.56
CA ALA A 667 -3.48 -27.79 -4.52
C ALA A 667 -2.38 -28.60 -5.24
N SER A 668 -2.30 -28.46 -6.56
CA SER A 668 -1.35 -29.14 -7.43
C SER A 668 -0.83 -28.17 -8.48
N VAL A 669 0.48 -28.18 -8.75
CA VAL A 669 1.11 -27.35 -9.77
C VAL A 669 2.39 -28.03 -10.27
N ASP A 670 2.66 -27.94 -11.56
CA ASP A 670 3.93 -28.36 -12.15
C ASP A 670 4.96 -27.23 -11.98
N VAL A 671 6.24 -27.56 -11.80
CA VAL A 671 7.32 -26.60 -11.63
C VAL A 671 8.58 -26.97 -12.42
N LEU A 672 9.23 -25.96 -13.01
CA LEU A 672 10.51 -26.05 -13.71
C LEU A 672 11.45 -24.94 -13.23
N PHE A 673 12.76 -25.23 -13.24
CA PHE A 673 13.81 -24.26 -12.91
C PHE A 673 14.71 -24.03 -14.13
N GLU A 674 14.84 -22.80 -14.61
CA GLU A 674 15.72 -22.50 -15.75
C GLU A 674 17.17 -22.29 -15.30
N ASN A 675 17.36 -21.39 -14.33
CA ASN A 675 18.66 -20.81 -14.00
C ASN A 675 19.08 -21.06 -12.54
N ASN A 676 20.39 -20.99 -12.30
CA ASN A 676 20.98 -20.93 -10.95
C ASN A 676 20.57 -22.10 -10.01
N VAL A 677 20.38 -23.30 -10.57
CA VAL A 677 19.83 -24.51 -9.91
C VAL A 677 20.40 -24.87 -8.53
N SER A 678 21.64 -24.45 -8.23
CA SER A 678 22.23 -24.59 -6.88
C SER A 678 21.47 -23.87 -5.76
N LYS A 679 20.57 -22.94 -6.11
CA LYS A 679 19.70 -22.16 -5.22
C LYS A 679 18.21 -22.21 -5.59
N ALA A 680 17.87 -22.78 -6.75
CA ALA A 680 16.50 -22.78 -7.25
C ALA A 680 15.61 -23.70 -6.38
N TYR A 681 14.42 -23.20 -6.05
CA TYR A 681 13.37 -23.97 -5.41
C TYR A 681 12.00 -23.44 -5.84
N GLY A 682 11.01 -24.32 -5.79
CA GLY A 682 9.59 -24.01 -5.97
C GLY A 682 8.79 -24.44 -4.74
N SER A 683 7.61 -23.86 -4.55
CA SER A 683 6.75 -24.15 -3.41
C SER A 683 5.29 -24.01 -3.78
N VAL A 684 4.47 -24.90 -3.20
CA VAL A 684 3.00 -24.78 -3.16
C VAL A 684 2.56 -24.71 -1.71
N ALA A 685 1.61 -23.83 -1.40
CA ALA A 685 1.08 -23.62 -0.06
C ALA A 685 -0.45 -23.66 -0.06
N ILE A 686 -1.01 -24.01 1.11
CA ILE A 686 -2.46 -24.08 1.33
C ILE A 686 -2.85 -23.40 2.64
N ARG A 687 -4.15 -23.04 2.74
CA ARG A 687 -4.78 -22.37 3.89
C ARG A 687 -4.06 -21.08 4.26
N GLN A 688 -3.87 -20.22 3.26
CA GLN A 688 -3.16 -18.96 3.38
C GLN A 688 -4.05 -17.86 3.97
N THR A 689 -3.61 -17.33 5.12
CA THR A 689 -4.38 -16.39 5.95
C THR A 689 -3.71 -15.02 6.13
N GLY A 690 -2.49 -14.83 5.63
CA GLY A 690 -1.80 -13.54 5.67
C GLY A 690 -1.00 -13.31 6.95
N GLY A 691 -0.87 -12.04 7.36
CA GLY A 691 -0.10 -11.65 8.56
C GLY A 691 1.42 -11.52 8.38
N SER A 692 1.97 -11.96 7.24
CA SER A 692 3.42 -11.95 6.96
C SER A 692 3.72 -11.84 5.46
N GLN A 693 4.92 -11.36 5.13
CA GLN A 693 5.41 -11.14 3.76
C GLN A 693 6.24 -12.34 3.22
N LYS A 694 6.12 -13.51 3.86
CA LYS A 694 6.79 -14.75 3.49
C LYS A 694 5.77 -15.86 3.37
N LEU A 695 5.91 -16.71 2.36
CA LEU A 695 4.92 -17.74 2.08
C LEU A 695 4.73 -18.70 3.25
N GLU A 696 5.81 -19.19 3.88
CA GLU A 696 5.71 -20.12 5.00
C GLU A 696 4.93 -19.54 6.19
N ASP A 697 5.20 -18.28 6.53
CA ASP A 697 4.66 -17.60 7.72
C ASP A 697 3.26 -17.00 7.46
N SER A 698 2.93 -16.69 6.20
CA SER A 698 1.59 -16.25 5.80
C SER A 698 0.62 -17.41 5.51
N SER A 699 1.16 -18.59 5.18
CA SER A 699 0.36 -19.81 4.93
C SER A 699 0.04 -20.59 6.19
N GLY A 700 -0.97 -21.45 6.14
CA GLY A 700 -1.15 -22.49 7.14
C GLY A 700 -0.05 -23.53 7.02
N TYR A 701 0.12 -24.04 5.79
CA TYR A 701 1.12 -25.05 5.45
C TYR A 701 1.78 -24.75 4.10
N THR A 702 3.07 -25.08 3.96
CA THR A 702 3.84 -24.86 2.72
C THR A 702 4.73 -26.05 2.44
N PHE A 703 4.70 -26.56 1.22
CA PHE A 703 5.59 -27.59 0.72
C PHE A 703 6.59 -26.98 -0.25
N ARG A 704 7.88 -26.99 0.10
CA ARG A 704 8.99 -26.33 -0.62
C ARG A 704 9.98 -27.40 -1.10
N VAL A 705 10.33 -27.43 -2.39
CA VAL A 705 11.23 -28.41 -3.03
C VAL A 705 12.30 -27.70 -3.85
N SER A 706 13.58 -28.08 -3.68
CA SER A 706 14.70 -27.57 -4.47
C SER A 706 14.90 -28.31 -5.79
N ALA A 707 15.63 -27.70 -6.72
CA ALA A 707 16.09 -28.36 -7.97
C ALA A 707 16.96 -29.62 -7.75
N SER A 708 17.45 -29.86 -6.52
CA SER A 708 18.15 -31.10 -6.15
C SER A 708 17.24 -32.19 -5.58
N GLY A 709 15.92 -31.93 -5.49
CA GLY A 709 14.92 -32.80 -4.88
C GLY A 709 14.88 -32.75 -3.36
N ALA A 710 15.59 -31.82 -2.70
CA ALA A 710 15.52 -31.68 -1.24
C ALA A 710 14.25 -30.91 -0.85
N TRP A 711 13.42 -31.48 0.02
CA TRP A 711 12.08 -30.99 0.31
C TRP A 711 11.83 -30.72 1.80
N LYS A 712 10.87 -29.84 2.08
CA LYS A 712 10.39 -29.51 3.42
C LYS A 712 8.88 -29.26 3.42
N LEU A 713 8.22 -29.77 4.45
CA LEU A 713 6.85 -29.38 4.81
C LEU A 713 6.91 -28.46 6.04
N TYR A 714 6.23 -27.32 5.93
CA TYR A 714 6.13 -26.27 6.94
C TYR A 714 4.71 -26.17 7.50
N ARG A 715 4.58 -25.79 8.77
CA ARG A 715 3.38 -25.32 9.44
C ARG A 715 3.68 -23.93 10.01
N LYS A 716 3.14 -22.87 9.41
CA LYS A 716 3.68 -21.50 9.57
C LYS A 716 5.22 -21.51 9.34
N ASP A 717 6.01 -20.67 10.02
CA ASP A 717 7.47 -20.63 9.86
C ASP A 717 8.23 -21.92 10.28
N LYS A 718 7.56 -22.85 10.97
CA LYS A 718 8.14 -24.08 11.53
C LYS A 718 8.15 -25.22 10.50
N VAL A 719 9.34 -25.72 10.17
CA VAL A 719 9.50 -27.02 9.50
C VAL A 719 8.95 -28.13 10.40
N VAL A 720 8.00 -28.92 9.90
CA VAL A 720 7.45 -30.09 10.59
C VAL A 720 8.06 -31.39 10.08
N LEU A 721 8.31 -31.50 8.76
CA LEU A 721 8.95 -32.64 8.11
C LEU A 721 9.92 -32.18 7.01
N SER A 722 10.92 -33.00 6.69
CA SER A 722 11.89 -32.71 5.61
C SER A 722 12.60 -33.97 5.13
N GLY A 723 12.94 -34.03 3.85
CA GLY A 723 13.64 -35.16 3.24
C GLY A 723 14.26 -34.80 1.89
N THR A 724 14.52 -35.82 1.08
CA THR A 724 14.98 -35.69 -0.31
C THR A 724 14.23 -36.71 -1.17
N ALA A 725 13.79 -36.33 -2.36
CA ALA A 725 13.17 -37.23 -3.33
C ALA A 725 14.13 -38.35 -3.75
N SER A 726 13.64 -39.59 -3.64
CA SER A 726 14.31 -40.80 -4.07
C SER A 726 14.01 -41.08 -5.56
N ASP A 727 14.29 -42.30 -6.00
CA ASP A 727 13.95 -42.75 -7.35
C ASP A 727 12.46 -43.16 -7.47
N GLN A 728 11.77 -43.42 -6.34
CA GLN A 728 10.35 -43.81 -6.33
C GLN A 728 9.45 -42.67 -6.84
N GLU A 729 9.71 -41.44 -6.41
CA GLU A 729 9.04 -40.22 -6.87
C GLU A 729 9.42 -39.83 -8.31
N SER A 730 10.32 -40.58 -8.96
CA SER A 730 10.78 -40.34 -10.34
C SER A 730 11.37 -38.94 -10.61
N PHE A 731 11.70 -38.19 -9.55
CA PHE A 731 11.98 -36.75 -9.57
C PHE A 731 13.18 -36.38 -10.45
N LYS A 732 12.95 -35.44 -11.37
CA LYS A 732 13.95 -34.95 -12.32
C LYS A 732 14.74 -33.81 -11.68
N LYS A 733 16.04 -34.05 -11.45
CA LYS A 733 16.97 -33.11 -10.78
C LYS A 733 17.69 -32.25 -11.82
N GLY A 734 17.79 -30.94 -11.58
CA GLY A 734 18.56 -30.02 -12.42
C GLY A 734 17.76 -28.84 -12.96
N ALA A 735 18.12 -28.40 -14.16
CA ALA A 735 17.48 -27.31 -14.90
C ALA A 735 16.58 -27.88 -15.99
N PHE A 736 15.60 -27.08 -16.43
CA PHE A 736 14.75 -27.33 -17.59
C PHE A 736 14.09 -28.73 -17.59
N VAL A 737 13.62 -29.15 -16.41
CA VAL A 737 12.86 -30.40 -16.22
C VAL A 737 11.67 -30.14 -15.31
N TRP A 738 10.48 -30.52 -15.77
CA TRP A 738 9.23 -30.38 -15.04
C TRP A 738 9.12 -31.43 -13.94
N ASN A 739 8.54 -31.05 -12.80
CA ASN A 739 8.06 -31.96 -11.75
C ASN A 739 6.75 -31.43 -11.16
N ASN A 740 5.82 -32.30 -10.77
CA ASN A 740 4.61 -31.89 -10.05
C ASN A 740 4.84 -31.77 -8.55
N LEU A 741 4.39 -30.65 -7.96
CA LEU A 741 4.27 -30.45 -6.52
C LEU A 741 2.79 -30.41 -6.14
N LYS A 742 2.39 -31.21 -5.15
CA LYS A 742 1.00 -31.29 -4.71
C LYS A 742 0.90 -31.34 -3.17
N LEU A 743 -0.08 -30.64 -2.62
CA LEU A 743 -0.31 -30.49 -1.18
C LEU A 743 -1.81 -30.58 -0.87
N LYS A 744 -2.22 -31.60 -0.13
CA LYS A 744 -3.61 -31.90 0.25
C LYS A 744 -3.85 -31.53 1.71
N GLY A 745 -4.91 -30.77 1.99
CA GLY A 745 -5.37 -30.44 3.34
C GLY A 745 -6.73 -31.05 3.62
N ALA A 746 -6.76 -32.19 4.31
CA ALA A 746 -7.96 -32.94 4.65
C ALA A 746 -8.21 -32.88 6.17
N GLY A 747 -9.06 -31.95 6.61
CA GLY A 747 -9.28 -31.68 8.03
C GLY A 747 -7.96 -31.27 8.72
N ALA A 748 -7.53 -32.09 9.69
CA ALA A 748 -6.26 -31.92 10.41
C ALA A 748 -5.04 -32.54 9.71
N THR A 749 -5.23 -33.38 8.68
CA THR A 749 -4.15 -34.11 8.01
C THR A 749 -3.68 -33.39 6.74
N ILE A 750 -2.38 -33.17 6.66
CA ILE A 750 -1.69 -32.46 5.58
C ILE A 750 -0.72 -33.44 4.90
N THR A 751 -1.00 -33.79 3.64
CA THR A 751 -0.21 -34.77 2.87
C THR A 751 0.43 -34.09 1.67
N ALA A 752 1.75 -34.25 1.51
CA ALA A 752 2.54 -33.64 0.45
C ALA A 752 3.09 -34.70 -0.52
N TYR A 753 3.09 -34.37 -1.81
CA TYR A 753 3.40 -35.29 -2.90
C TYR A 753 4.40 -34.67 -3.89
N ILE A 754 5.21 -35.52 -4.50
CA ILE A 754 6.06 -35.20 -5.66
C ILE A 754 5.66 -36.17 -6.78
N ASN A 755 5.30 -35.66 -7.96
CA ASN A 755 4.93 -36.47 -9.13
C ASN A 755 3.82 -37.52 -8.84
N ASN A 756 2.78 -37.11 -8.09
CA ASN A 756 1.72 -37.95 -7.48
C ASN A 756 2.17 -38.92 -6.36
N CYS A 757 3.46 -39.12 -6.11
CA CYS A 757 3.94 -40.00 -5.03
C CYS A 757 3.96 -39.25 -3.67
N PRO A 758 3.33 -39.77 -2.60
CA PRO A 758 3.33 -39.13 -1.28
C PRO A 758 4.70 -39.20 -0.61
N VAL A 759 5.23 -38.06 -0.16
CA VAL A 759 6.55 -37.95 0.49
C VAL A 759 6.49 -37.54 1.95
N ALA A 760 5.38 -36.95 2.40
CA ALA A 760 5.19 -36.54 3.79
C ALA A 760 3.70 -36.54 4.15
N GLU A 761 3.39 -36.90 5.40
CA GLU A 761 2.07 -36.75 6.00
C GLU A 761 2.22 -36.19 7.43
N TYR A 762 1.42 -35.18 7.77
CA TYR A 762 1.48 -34.49 9.04
C TYR A 762 0.06 -34.18 9.54
N THR A 763 -0.30 -34.69 10.72
CA THR A 763 -1.53 -34.29 11.43
C THR A 763 -1.23 -33.12 12.37
N ASP A 764 -2.00 -32.04 12.25
CA ASP A 764 -1.92 -30.88 13.13
C ASP A 764 -2.87 -31.04 14.33
N GLU A 765 -2.33 -31.00 15.55
CA GLU A 765 -3.12 -31.04 16.80
C GLU A 765 -4.02 -29.81 16.97
N ASN A 766 -3.69 -28.69 16.32
CA ASN A 766 -4.43 -27.43 16.40
C ASN A 766 -4.56 -26.83 14.99
N PRO A 767 -5.36 -27.44 14.09
CA PRO A 767 -5.32 -27.14 12.67
C PRO A 767 -5.74 -25.71 12.35
N ILE A 768 -5.01 -25.10 11.41
CA ILE A 768 -5.52 -23.99 10.61
C ILE A 768 -6.47 -24.60 9.57
N THR A 769 -7.72 -24.15 9.52
CA THR A 769 -8.83 -24.81 8.81
C THR A 769 -9.15 -24.23 7.43
N SER A 770 -8.82 -22.96 7.15
CA SER A 770 -9.17 -22.27 5.90
C SER A 770 -8.09 -21.33 5.37
N GLY A 771 -8.24 -20.89 4.12
CA GLY A 771 -7.44 -19.86 3.46
C GLY A 771 -7.02 -20.22 2.03
N ARG A 772 -6.36 -19.28 1.35
CA ARG A 772 -5.96 -19.35 -0.08
C ARG A 772 -4.82 -20.32 -0.37
N ILE A 773 -4.48 -20.48 -1.65
CA ILE A 773 -3.16 -21.01 -2.03
C ILE A 773 -2.11 -19.90 -2.11
N GLY A 774 -0.85 -20.31 -2.20
CA GLY A 774 0.23 -19.44 -2.63
C GLY A 774 1.36 -20.22 -3.29
N LEU A 775 2.02 -19.59 -4.26
CA LEU A 775 3.18 -20.10 -4.97
C LEU A 775 4.41 -19.27 -4.59
N GLY A 776 5.59 -19.89 -4.55
CA GLY A 776 6.80 -19.14 -4.19
C GLY A 776 8.10 -19.83 -4.57
N SER A 777 9.07 -19.01 -4.98
CA SER A 777 10.37 -19.43 -5.50
C SER A 777 11.50 -18.53 -5.00
N SER A 778 12.74 -18.93 -5.27
CA SER A 778 13.86 -18.00 -5.22
C SER A 778 13.76 -16.96 -6.34
N TYR A 779 14.58 -15.90 -6.27
CA TYR A 779 14.84 -14.98 -7.38
C TYR A 779 15.72 -15.64 -8.42
N THR A 780 15.11 -16.61 -9.10
CA THR A 780 15.63 -17.43 -10.18
C THR A 780 14.47 -17.64 -11.13
N HIS A 781 14.70 -17.55 -12.44
CA HIS A 781 13.64 -17.88 -13.39
C HIS A 781 13.11 -19.31 -13.13
N THR A 782 11.84 -19.34 -12.73
CA THR A 782 11.11 -20.50 -12.20
C THR A 782 9.73 -20.45 -12.84
N GLU A 783 9.37 -21.51 -13.53
CA GLU A 783 8.11 -21.63 -14.27
C GLU A 783 7.15 -22.51 -13.46
N PHE A 784 5.88 -22.13 -13.41
CA PHE A 784 4.78 -22.86 -12.79
C PHE A 784 3.68 -23.09 -13.83
N ASP A 785 3.05 -24.27 -13.82
CA ASP A 785 2.10 -24.67 -14.86
C ASP A 785 1.05 -25.68 -14.34
N ASN A 786 -0.04 -25.91 -15.09
CA ASN A 786 -1.13 -26.84 -14.79
C ASN A 786 -1.65 -26.69 -13.35
N LEU A 787 -1.90 -25.46 -12.91
CA LEU A 787 -2.42 -25.19 -11.58
C LEU A 787 -3.82 -25.79 -11.44
N ARG A 788 -4.02 -26.69 -10.49
CA ARG A 788 -5.32 -27.27 -10.16
C ARG A 788 -5.55 -27.28 -8.66
N VAL A 789 -6.67 -26.68 -8.25
CA VAL A 789 -7.20 -26.72 -6.89
C VAL A 789 -8.47 -27.56 -6.93
N MET A 790 -8.50 -28.66 -6.17
CA MET A 790 -9.59 -29.64 -6.18
C MET A 790 -10.28 -29.72 -4.82
N LYS A 791 -11.61 -29.90 -4.81
CA LYS A 791 -12.40 -30.36 -3.66
C LYS A 791 -11.89 -31.74 -3.18
N ILE A 792 -12.23 -32.15 -1.96
CA ILE A 792 -11.87 -33.49 -1.43
C ILE A 792 -13.15 -34.24 -1.03
N LYS A 793 -13.32 -35.47 -1.52
CA LYS A 793 -14.47 -36.31 -1.15
C LYS A 793 -14.55 -36.52 0.36
N GLY A 794 -15.73 -36.33 0.94
CA GLY A 794 -16.00 -36.52 2.37
C GLY A 794 -15.60 -35.33 3.25
N TYR A 795 -15.26 -34.18 2.65
CA TYR A 795 -14.95 -32.94 3.38
C TYR A 795 -15.73 -31.75 2.81
N VAL A 796 -15.99 -30.76 3.67
CA VAL A 796 -16.55 -29.45 3.26
C VAL A 796 -15.47 -28.66 2.51
N PRO A 797 -15.68 -28.26 1.24
CA PRO A 797 -14.64 -27.62 0.45
C PRO A 797 -14.37 -26.17 0.87
N TYR A 798 -15.38 -25.43 1.33
CA TYR A 798 -15.28 -24.01 1.69
C TYR A 798 -16.39 -23.54 2.65
N TYR A 799 -16.23 -22.34 3.21
CA TYR A 799 -17.34 -21.61 3.83
C TYR A 799 -18.30 -21.03 2.78
N THR A 800 -19.60 -21.13 3.00
CA THR A 800 -20.63 -20.46 2.19
C THR A 800 -20.77 -18.98 2.55
N GLU A 801 -20.85 -18.68 3.85
CA GLU A 801 -20.83 -17.33 4.41
C GLU A 801 -19.57 -17.09 5.24
N LEU A 802 -19.09 -15.84 5.25
CA LEU A 802 -17.94 -15.43 6.05
C LEU A 802 -18.15 -14.00 6.56
N LEU A 803 -18.72 -13.90 7.77
CA LEU A 803 -19.28 -12.69 8.35
C LEU A 803 -18.25 -11.94 9.19
N ASP A 804 -18.36 -10.60 9.22
CA ASP A 804 -17.65 -9.80 10.21
C ASP A 804 -18.27 -9.95 11.60
N ASN A 805 -17.47 -9.87 12.66
CA ASN A 805 -17.98 -9.92 14.03
C ASN A 805 -18.98 -8.79 14.38
N MET A 806 -19.00 -7.68 13.63
CA MET A 806 -19.99 -6.59 13.76
C MET A 806 -21.22 -6.71 12.83
N GLU A 807 -21.30 -7.76 12.00
CA GLU A 807 -22.41 -8.04 11.08
C GLU A 807 -23.64 -8.59 11.85
N THR A 808 -24.22 -7.72 12.70
CA THR A 808 -25.41 -8.02 13.51
C THR A 808 -26.71 -7.98 12.70
N TYR A 809 -26.68 -7.35 11.52
CA TYR A 809 -27.74 -7.31 10.53
C TYR A 809 -27.13 -7.51 9.12
N ASP A 810 -27.95 -7.91 8.15
CA ASP A 810 -27.55 -7.90 6.73
C ASP A 810 -27.60 -6.49 6.09
N LEU A 811 -27.20 -6.41 4.82
CA LEU A 811 -27.16 -5.17 4.02
C LEU A 811 -28.31 -5.06 3.02
N THR A 812 -29.40 -5.82 3.21
CA THR A 812 -30.59 -5.71 2.37
C THR A 812 -31.42 -4.46 2.77
N PRO A 813 -32.47 -4.08 1.98
CA PRO A 813 -33.37 -3.00 2.37
C PRO A 813 -34.13 -3.26 3.68
N GLU A 814 -34.29 -4.53 4.04
CA GLU A 814 -34.89 -4.99 5.30
C GLU A 814 -33.79 -5.26 6.33
N LYS A 815 -33.94 -4.73 7.54
CA LYS A 815 -32.90 -4.83 8.60
C LYS A 815 -32.91 -6.20 9.29
N ASN A 816 -32.69 -7.26 8.52
CA ASN A 816 -32.74 -8.65 8.99
C ASN A 816 -31.57 -8.94 9.92
N THR A 817 -31.84 -9.64 11.03
CA THR A 817 -30.81 -9.94 12.04
C THR A 817 -29.89 -11.10 11.62
N LYS A 818 -28.58 -10.89 11.70
CA LYS A 818 -27.54 -11.92 11.52
C LYS A 818 -26.95 -12.34 12.87
N LEU A 819 -25.77 -11.84 13.26
CA LEU A 819 -25.10 -12.26 14.50
C LEU A 819 -25.80 -11.69 15.75
N VAL A 820 -26.34 -12.57 16.59
CA VAL A 820 -27.03 -12.20 17.84
C VAL A 820 -26.12 -12.40 19.04
N TYR A 821 -25.75 -11.31 19.70
CA TYR A 821 -24.97 -11.34 20.93
C TYR A 821 -25.88 -11.18 22.17
N GLN A 822 -25.61 -11.95 23.22
CA GLN A 822 -26.28 -11.86 24.52
C GLN A 822 -25.27 -11.78 25.66
N GLY A 823 -25.65 -11.12 26.77
CA GLY A 823 -24.73 -10.75 27.84
C GLY A 823 -23.84 -9.55 27.47
N THR A 824 -22.84 -9.25 28.30
CA THR A 824 -21.95 -8.11 28.10
C THR A 824 -20.86 -8.43 27.09
N TRP A 825 -20.88 -7.71 25.97
CA TRP A 825 -19.85 -7.77 24.92
C TRP A 825 -19.23 -6.41 24.66
N SER A 826 -17.95 -6.39 24.28
CA SER A 826 -17.25 -5.21 23.76
C SER A 826 -17.08 -5.36 22.26
N HIS A 827 -17.90 -4.67 21.47
CA HIS A 827 -17.79 -4.60 20.02
C HIS A 827 -16.95 -3.36 19.66
N ALA A 828 -15.72 -3.54 19.17
CA ALA A 828 -14.76 -2.43 19.04
C ALA A 828 -14.02 -2.39 17.68
N ASN A 829 -14.11 -1.26 16.97
CA ASN A 829 -13.29 -0.96 15.77
C ASN A 829 -11.86 -0.52 16.15
N GLY A 830 -11.05 -0.19 15.13
CA GLY A 830 -9.70 0.37 15.31
C GLY A 830 -8.65 -0.66 15.71
N LYS A 831 -8.92 -1.95 15.48
CA LYS A 831 -8.00 -3.07 15.76
C LYS A 831 -6.86 -3.11 14.72
N GLY A 832 -5.90 -4.01 14.92
CA GLY A 832 -4.69 -4.10 14.09
C GLY A 832 -4.94 -4.57 12.65
N MET A 833 -4.01 -4.28 11.73
CA MET A 833 -4.14 -4.55 10.28
C MET A 833 -4.22 -6.03 9.84
N TYR A 834 -4.23 -6.96 10.79
CA TYR A 834 -4.39 -8.39 10.56
C TYR A 834 -5.63 -8.96 11.26
N VAL A 835 -6.46 -8.09 11.85
CA VAL A 835 -7.79 -8.42 12.35
C VAL A 835 -8.78 -8.12 11.22
N TYR A 836 -9.76 -9.00 11.00
CA TYR A 836 -10.72 -8.87 9.90
C TYR A 836 -11.57 -7.63 10.09
N GLN A 837 -11.72 -6.86 8.99
CA GLN A 837 -12.23 -5.50 8.93
C GLN A 837 -11.74 -4.54 10.05
N ARG A 838 -10.72 -4.88 10.84
CA ARG A 838 -10.25 -4.14 12.02
C ARG A 838 -11.35 -3.87 13.09
N SER A 839 -12.42 -4.64 13.09
CA SER A 839 -13.38 -4.80 14.20
C SER A 839 -12.95 -5.99 15.07
N MET A 840 -13.48 -6.12 16.29
CA MET A 840 -13.42 -7.38 17.05
C MET A 840 -14.40 -7.29 18.23
N SER A 841 -15.10 -8.39 18.46
CA SER A 841 -16.06 -8.54 19.55
C SER A 841 -15.47 -9.46 20.62
N GLU A 842 -15.45 -9.00 21.87
CA GLU A 842 -14.82 -9.72 22.99
C GLU A 842 -15.68 -9.71 24.27
N THR A 843 -15.67 -10.82 25.01
CA THR A 843 -16.31 -10.93 26.33
C THR A 843 -15.49 -11.74 27.32
N SER A 844 -15.71 -11.45 28.61
CA SER A 844 -15.24 -12.24 29.75
C SER A 844 -16.36 -12.52 30.77
N GLU A 845 -17.63 -12.38 30.39
CA GLU A 845 -18.78 -12.71 31.24
C GLU A 845 -19.20 -14.16 31.01
N ALA A 846 -19.19 -14.98 32.08
CA ALA A 846 -19.70 -16.33 32.01
C ALA A 846 -21.23 -16.32 31.77
N GLY A 847 -21.68 -17.00 30.73
CA GLY A 847 -23.05 -16.97 30.22
C GLY A 847 -23.28 -16.04 29.04
N ALA A 848 -22.38 -15.08 28.76
CA ALA A 848 -22.47 -14.25 27.56
C ALA A 848 -22.21 -15.11 26.30
N SER A 849 -23.02 -14.91 25.25
CA SER A 849 -23.06 -15.80 24.08
C SER A 849 -23.12 -15.08 22.75
N LEU A 850 -22.69 -15.78 21.71
CA LEU A 850 -22.99 -15.52 20.31
C LEU A 850 -23.98 -16.59 19.83
N THR A 851 -25.02 -16.18 19.11
CA THR A 851 -25.98 -17.06 18.43
C THR A 851 -26.06 -16.68 16.95
N TYR A 852 -26.10 -17.67 16.07
CA TYR A 852 -26.36 -17.45 14.64
C TYR A 852 -27.22 -18.58 14.04
N SER A 853 -27.96 -18.27 12.97
CA SER A 853 -28.83 -19.19 12.24
C SER A 853 -28.46 -19.20 10.76
N PHE A 854 -28.11 -20.37 10.22
CA PHE A 854 -27.52 -20.52 8.89
C PHE A 854 -28.03 -21.80 8.21
N THR A 855 -27.73 -21.99 6.93
CA THR A 855 -27.88 -23.27 6.22
C THR A 855 -26.49 -23.83 5.90
N GLY A 856 -26.16 -25.01 6.41
CA GLY A 856 -24.81 -25.57 6.31
C GLY A 856 -24.59 -26.79 7.22
N THR A 857 -23.41 -27.41 7.13
CA THR A 857 -23.02 -28.56 7.98
C THR A 857 -22.32 -28.15 9.28
N GLY A 858 -22.21 -26.84 9.54
CA GLY A 858 -21.54 -26.31 10.73
C GLY A 858 -21.15 -24.84 10.64
N MET A 859 -20.39 -24.37 11.63
CA MET A 859 -19.92 -23.01 11.77
C MET A 859 -18.59 -22.97 12.54
N GLU A 860 -17.65 -22.14 12.09
CA GLU A 860 -16.37 -21.88 12.78
C GLU A 860 -16.29 -20.42 13.23
N VAL A 861 -15.75 -20.19 14.43
CA VAL A 861 -15.42 -18.86 14.95
C VAL A 861 -13.91 -18.67 14.85
N LEU A 862 -13.50 -17.74 14.00
CA LEU A 862 -12.11 -17.38 13.79
C LEU A 862 -11.79 -16.17 14.68
N ALA A 863 -10.67 -16.23 15.40
CA ALA A 863 -10.18 -15.15 16.27
C ALA A 863 -8.78 -15.44 16.82
N LYS A 864 -7.97 -14.39 17.05
CA LYS A 864 -6.68 -14.53 17.76
C LYS A 864 -6.91 -14.87 19.25
N THR A 865 -6.69 -16.13 19.59
CA THR A 865 -6.91 -16.67 20.94
C THR A 865 -5.59 -17.18 21.54
N SER A 866 -5.08 -16.48 22.56
CA SER A 866 -3.80 -16.77 23.21
C SER A 866 -3.91 -17.42 24.60
N GLU A 867 -5.03 -17.19 25.27
CA GLU A 867 -5.41 -17.77 26.56
C GLU A 867 -6.37 -18.96 26.34
N ALA A 868 -6.44 -19.88 27.30
CA ALA A 868 -7.41 -20.97 27.24
C ALA A 868 -8.73 -20.50 27.85
N GLY A 869 -9.75 -20.32 27.01
CA GLY A 869 -11.15 -20.22 27.44
C GLY A 869 -11.90 -21.53 27.16
N THR A 870 -13.03 -21.70 27.82
CA THR A 870 -13.95 -22.83 27.60
C THR A 870 -15.35 -22.27 27.34
N VAL A 871 -16.06 -22.84 26.38
CA VAL A 871 -17.42 -22.45 25.96
C VAL A 871 -18.39 -23.62 26.10
N LEU A 872 -19.68 -23.29 26.19
CA LEU A 872 -20.80 -24.22 26.04
C LEU A 872 -21.42 -24.00 24.66
N VAL A 873 -21.58 -25.08 23.88
CA VAL A 873 -22.11 -25.05 22.51
C VAL A 873 -23.45 -25.78 22.46
N SER A 874 -24.51 -25.08 22.09
CA SER A 874 -25.84 -25.65 21.81
C SER A 874 -26.11 -25.59 20.30
N VAL A 875 -26.73 -26.65 19.77
CA VAL A 875 -27.23 -26.73 18.39
C VAL A 875 -28.73 -27.01 18.45
N ASP A 876 -29.53 -26.23 17.72
CA ASP A 876 -30.99 -26.33 17.59
C ASP A 876 -31.77 -26.37 18.93
N GLY A 877 -31.22 -25.74 19.97
CA GLY A 877 -31.78 -25.74 21.33
C GLY A 877 -31.53 -27.03 22.13
N GLY A 878 -30.64 -27.90 21.65
CA GLY A 878 -30.19 -29.12 22.35
C GLY A 878 -29.40 -28.85 23.63
N GLN A 879 -28.98 -29.93 24.30
CA GLN A 879 -28.17 -29.82 25.52
C GLN A 879 -26.78 -29.24 25.20
N PRO A 880 -26.29 -28.19 25.92
CA PRO A 880 -25.00 -27.58 25.60
C PRO A 880 -23.80 -28.49 25.91
N GLU A 881 -22.91 -28.65 24.93
CA GLU A 881 -21.64 -29.37 25.08
C GLU A 881 -20.49 -28.45 25.51
N GLU A 882 -19.61 -28.93 26.38
CA GLU A 882 -18.42 -28.18 26.81
C GLU A 882 -17.26 -28.35 25.83
N ARG A 883 -16.81 -27.24 25.22
CA ARG A 883 -15.70 -27.21 24.26
C ARG A 883 -14.64 -26.20 24.66
N LYS A 884 -13.35 -26.55 24.53
CA LYS A 884 -12.22 -25.64 24.81
C LYS A 884 -11.89 -24.83 23.56
N LEU A 885 -11.56 -23.55 23.74
CA LEU A 885 -11.10 -22.70 22.65
C LEU A 885 -9.67 -23.08 22.25
N GLN A 886 -9.46 -23.26 20.94
CA GLN A 886 -8.17 -23.52 20.33
C GLN A 886 -7.28 -22.27 20.39
N LYS A 887 -5.96 -22.48 20.53
CA LYS A 887 -4.98 -21.39 20.40
C LYS A 887 -4.76 -21.03 18.94
N ALA A 888 -5.05 -19.79 18.59
CA ALA A 888 -5.12 -19.30 17.22
C ALA A 888 -4.41 -17.95 17.06
N ASP A 889 -3.92 -17.67 15.85
CA ASP A 889 -3.55 -16.31 15.45
C ASP A 889 -4.77 -15.58 14.83
N ASN A 890 -4.62 -14.33 14.39
CA ASN A 890 -5.75 -13.61 13.76
C ASN A 890 -6.26 -14.35 12.52
N MET A 891 -7.55 -14.22 12.23
CA MET A 891 -8.24 -14.90 11.11
C MET A 891 -8.06 -16.43 11.03
N ASN A 892 -7.68 -17.11 12.12
CA ASN A 892 -7.63 -18.59 12.22
C ASN A 892 -8.74 -19.10 13.16
N MET A 893 -9.26 -20.31 12.91
CA MET A 893 -10.26 -20.96 13.77
C MET A 893 -9.81 -21.10 15.23
N SER A 894 -10.71 -20.69 16.13
CA SER A 894 -10.60 -20.78 17.59
C SER A 894 -11.70 -21.65 18.22
N CYS A 895 -12.85 -21.79 17.56
CA CYS A 895 -13.91 -22.74 17.92
C CYS A 895 -14.56 -23.28 16.64
N SER A 896 -14.98 -24.55 16.64
CA SER A 896 -15.62 -25.21 15.50
C SER A 896 -16.82 -26.04 15.97
N VAL A 897 -17.89 -25.97 15.20
CA VAL A 897 -19.11 -26.79 15.30
C VAL A 897 -19.32 -27.38 13.91
N SER A 898 -19.24 -28.69 13.76
CA SER A 898 -19.13 -29.34 12.45
C SER A 898 -19.62 -30.79 12.50
N GLY A 899 -19.92 -31.36 11.34
CA GLY A 899 -20.53 -32.69 11.22
C GLY A 899 -22.04 -32.70 11.42
N LEU A 900 -22.70 -31.55 11.22
CA LEU A 900 -24.15 -31.46 11.16
C LEU A 900 -24.66 -31.88 9.77
N GLU A 901 -25.95 -32.18 9.67
CA GLU A 901 -26.66 -32.41 8.40
C GLU A 901 -26.72 -31.10 7.59
N TYR A 902 -26.64 -31.15 6.25
CA TYR A 902 -26.77 -29.93 5.43
C TYR A 902 -28.23 -29.44 5.40
N LYS A 903 -28.58 -28.58 6.36
CA LYS A 903 -29.91 -27.97 6.50
C LYS A 903 -29.81 -26.66 7.29
N LYS A 904 -30.96 -26.04 7.57
CA LYS A 904 -31.02 -24.88 8.47
C LYS A 904 -30.77 -25.31 9.92
N HIS A 905 -29.81 -24.64 10.55
CA HIS A 905 -29.40 -24.86 11.93
C HIS A 905 -29.40 -23.55 12.73
N THR A 906 -29.45 -23.65 14.06
CA THR A 906 -29.22 -22.53 15.00
C THR A 906 -28.15 -22.93 16.00
N VAL A 907 -27.02 -22.22 16.01
CA VAL A 907 -25.90 -22.51 16.91
C VAL A 907 -25.71 -21.37 17.90
N THR A 908 -25.61 -21.72 19.19
CA THR A 908 -25.29 -20.79 20.29
C THR A 908 -23.99 -21.22 20.97
N ILE A 909 -23.04 -20.30 21.08
CA ILE A 909 -21.75 -20.48 21.74
C ILE A 909 -21.68 -19.50 22.92
N ALA A 910 -21.75 -20.01 24.15
CA ALA A 910 -21.73 -19.23 25.39
C ALA A 910 -20.40 -19.41 26.14
N LEU A 911 -19.83 -18.34 26.68
CA LEU A 911 -18.60 -18.41 27.50
C LEU A 911 -18.87 -19.12 28.83
N LYS A 912 -18.11 -20.17 29.15
CA LYS A 912 -18.13 -20.84 30.46
C LYS A 912 -17.09 -20.24 31.40
N GLU A 913 -15.85 -20.09 30.93
CA GLU A 913 -14.71 -19.60 31.70
C GLU A 913 -13.62 -19.01 30.79
N GLY A 914 -12.88 -18.03 31.30
CA GLY A 914 -11.79 -17.36 30.57
C GLY A 914 -12.27 -16.13 29.80
N LYS A 915 -12.02 -16.11 28.49
CA LYS A 915 -12.45 -15.06 27.55
C LYS A 915 -12.89 -15.70 26.24
N PHE A 916 -13.79 -15.04 25.52
CA PHE A 916 -14.19 -15.41 24.17
C PHE A 916 -14.01 -14.19 23.24
N PHE A 917 -13.43 -14.44 22.06
CA PHE A 917 -13.13 -13.44 21.03
C PHE A 917 -13.78 -13.89 19.72
N VAL A 918 -14.33 -12.94 18.98
CA VAL A 918 -14.89 -13.13 17.63
C VAL A 918 -14.26 -12.07 16.72
N ASP A 919 -13.54 -12.54 15.72
CA ASP A 919 -12.94 -11.76 14.62
C ASP A 919 -13.82 -11.96 13.38
N MET A 920 -14.12 -13.23 13.06
CA MET A 920 -14.96 -13.64 11.92
C MET A 920 -15.82 -14.86 12.29
N VAL A 921 -16.93 -15.05 11.57
CA VAL A 921 -17.78 -16.26 11.64
C VAL A 921 -17.93 -16.88 10.25
N GLY A 922 -17.46 -18.12 10.07
CA GLY A 922 -17.57 -18.85 8.81
C GLY A 922 -18.61 -19.97 8.88
N VAL A 923 -19.55 -20.03 7.93
CA VAL A 923 -20.53 -21.13 7.82
C VAL A 923 -19.97 -22.23 6.93
N LEU A 924 -19.89 -23.46 7.43
CA LEU A 924 -19.43 -24.62 6.66
C LEU A 924 -20.52 -25.06 5.67
N GLY A 925 -20.16 -25.11 4.38
CA GLY A 925 -21.04 -25.58 3.30
C GLY A 925 -21.36 -27.08 3.35
N ASP A 926 -21.82 -27.62 2.22
CA ASP A 926 -22.09 -29.06 2.10
C ASP A 926 -20.80 -29.90 2.01
N VAL A 927 -20.90 -31.20 2.26
CA VAL A 927 -19.80 -32.15 2.08
C VAL A 927 -19.66 -32.49 0.60
N CYS A 928 -18.44 -32.39 0.07
CA CYS A 928 -18.18 -32.84 -1.30
C CYS A 928 -18.32 -34.37 -1.40
N GLU A 929 -19.35 -34.85 -2.09
CA GLU A 929 -19.52 -36.28 -2.39
C GLU A 929 -18.95 -36.69 -3.76
N ILE A 930 -18.50 -35.74 -4.58
CA ILE A 930 -17.79 -36.00 -5.85
C ILE A 930 -16.47 -36.70 -5.53
N SER A 931 -16.13 -37.76 -6.28
CA SER A 931 -14.87 -38.47 -6.12
C SER A 931 -13.66 -37.58 -6.40
N ASP A 932 -12.57 -37.76 -5.65
CA ASP A 932 -11.24 -37.23 -6.00
C ASP A 932 -10.79 -37.79 -7.36
N GLU A 933 -11.18 -37.17 -8.48
CA GLU A 933 -10.66 -37.51 -9.82
C GLU A 933 -9.13 -37.41 -9.87
N ASN A 934 -8.56 -36.61 -8.96
CA ASN A 934 -7.13 -36.45 -8.77
C ASN A 934 -6.46 -37.56 -7.94
N THR A 935 -7.14 -38.70 -7.65
CA THR A 935 -6.45 -39.98 -7.41
C THR A 935 -5.89 -40.53 -8.71
N LEU A 936 -4.99 -39.76 -9.33
CA LEU A 936 -4.08 -40.22 -10.38
C LEU A 936 -3.09 -41.19 -9.72
N THR A 937 -3.49 -42.46 -9.62
CA THR A 937 -2.65 -43.57 -9.15
C THR A 937 -1.54 -43.92 -10.13
N GLU A 938 -1.61 -43.38 -11.35
CA GLU A 938 -0.47 -43.37 -12.27
C GLU A 938 0.54 -42.29 -11.87
N ASN A 939 1.82 -42.68 -11.83
CA ASN A 939 2.94 -41.75 -11.69
C ASN A 939 2.79 -40.60 -12.69
N TRP A 940 2.88 -39.35 -12.22
CA TRP A 940 2.80 -38.17 -13.08
C TRP A 940 3.87 -38.25 -14.19
N LYS A 941 3.45 -37.95 -15.42
CA LYS A 941 4.29 -38.00 -16.63
C LYS A 941 3.98 -36.80 -17.51
N ASP A 942 4.75 -35.74 -17.34
CA ASP A 942 4.79 -34.69 -18.36
C ASP A 942 5.37 -35.25 -19.67
N LYS A 943 4.69 -34.99 -20.79
CA LYS A 943 5.17 -35.34 -22.13
C LYS A 943 6.36 -34.48 -22.54
N ARG A 944 6.41 -33.20 -22.14
CA ARG A 944 7.49 -32.23 -22.41
C ARG A 944 8.85 -32.71 -21.91
N ASN A 945 8.87 -33.38 -20.75
CA ASN A 945 10.07 -34.03 -20.21
C ASN A 945 10.68 -35.14 -21.10
N ASN A 946 9.96 -35.59 -22.14
CA ASN A 946 10.43 -36.60 -23.10
C ASN A 946 10.72 -36.00 -24.49
N ASP A 947 10.42 -34.72 -24.72
CA ASP A 947 10.67 -34.03 -25.99
C ASP A 947 11.65 -32.86 -25.77
N PRO A 948 12.94 -33.01 -26.11
CA PRO A 948 13.95 -31.97 -25.91
C PRO A 948 13.78 -30.74 -26.83
N THR A 949 12.79 -30.73 -27.74
CA THR A 949 12.44 -29.52 -28.51
C THR A 949 11.43 -28.63 -27.77
N VAL A 950 10.74 -29.18 -26.77
CA VAL A 950 9.72 -28.50 -25.95
C VAL A 950 10.31 -27.97 -24.63
N ILE A 951 11.60 -28.23 -24.39
CA ILE A 951 12.34 -27.78 -23.21
C ILE A 951 12.95 -26.39 -23.49
N PRO A 952 12.62 -25.34 -22.70
CA PRO A 952 13.08 -23.98 -22.99
C PRO A 952 14.60 -23.85 -23.09
N THR A 953 15.08 -23.20 -24.14
CA THR A 953 16.50 -22.83 -24.30
C THR A 953 16.67 -21.33 -24.07
N GLN A 954 17.37 -20.96 -22.99
CA GLN A 954 17.80 -19.61 -22.54
C GLN A 954 16.84 -18.43 -22.79
N THR A 955 16.51 -17.67 -21.73
CA THR A 955 15.89 -16.32 -21.84
C THR A 955 16.53 -15.54 -23.00
N PRO A 956 15.76 -15.13 -24.03
CA PRO A 956 16.29 -14.28 -25.09
C PRO A 956 16.86 -13.00 -24.48
N THR A 957 18.17 -12.77 -24.64
CA THR A 957 18.79 -11.54 -24.14
C THR A 957 18.09 -10.35 -24.80
N PRO A 958 17.56 -9.36 -24.04
CA PRO A 958 16.73 -8.33 -24.63
C PRO A 958 17.46 -7.45 -25.66
N GLU A 959 17.31 -7.78 -26.94
CA GLU A 959 17.64 -6.90 -28.08
C GLU A 959 16.62 -5.76 -28.15
N GLY A 960 16.70 -4.87 -27.17
CA GLY A 960 15.93 -3.63 -27.12
C GLY A 960 16.53 -2.55 -28.03
N PRO A 961 15.72 -1.55 -28.44
CA PRO A 961 16.18 -0.44 -29.25
C PRO A 961 17.17 0.46 -28.49
N GLU A 962 17.76 1.42 -29.22
CA GLU A 962 18.73 2.39 -28.71
C GLU A 962 18.28 3.05 -27.40
N GLU A 963 19.23 3.22 -26.47
CA GLU A 963 18.96 3.71 -25.12
C GLU A 963 18.30 5.09 -25.14
N ALA A 964 17.25 5.29 -24.34
CA ALA A 964 16.51 6.55 -24.26
C ALA A 964 17.45 7.75 -24.11
N LEU A 965 17.56 8.56 -25.17
CA LEU A 965 18.48 9.68 -25.22
C LEU A 965 18.04 10.78 -24.25
N ILE A 966 18.99 11.29 -23.46
CA ILE A 966 18.86 12.55 -22.73
C ILE A 966 19.38 13.64 -23.67
N PRO A 967 18.72 14.81 -23.79
CA PRO A 967 19.29 15.94 -24.52
C PRO A 967 20.64 16.36 -23.92
N ASP A 968 21.62 16.64 -24.78
CA ASP A 968 22.86 17.28 -24.34
C ASP A 968 22.51 18.58 -23.60
N ALA A 969 22.96 18.67 -22.35
CA ALA A 969 22.63 19.77 -21.46
C ALA A 969 23.37 21.05 -21.87
N LEU A 970 22.84 21.73 -22.89
CA LEU A 970 23.06 23.14 -23.10
C LEU A 970 22.81 23.87 -21.77
N THR A 971 23.66 24.85 -21.47
CA THR A 971 23.52 25.66 -20.25
C THR A 971 22.45 26.73 -20.42
N THR A 972 21.24 26.32 -20.79
CA THR A 972 20.01 27.09 -20.64
C THR A 972 19.65 27.11 -19.15
N PRO A 973 19.88 28.21 -18.40
CA PRO A 973 19.40 28.29 -17.03
C PRO A 973 17.87 28.23 -17.04
N VAL A 974 17.28 27.57 -16.04
CA VAL A 974 15.85 27.75 -15.75
C VAL A 974 15.61 29.25 -15.58
N PRO A 975 14.76 29.90 -16.38
CA PRO A 975 14.65 31.36 -16.39
C PRO A 975 14.38 31.90 -14.98
N THR A 976 15.27 32.76 -14.48
CA THR A 976 15.19 33.26 -13.11
C THR A 976 14.20 34.40 -13.00
N VAL A 977 12.91 34.08 -13.07
CA VAL A 977 11.84 34.98 -12.62
C VAL A 977 12.05 35.23 -11.11
N PRO A 978 12.16 36.49 -10.66
CA PRO A 978 12.25 36.78 -9.22
C PRO A 978 10.91 36.43 -8.53
N PRO A 979 10.92 35.99 -7.26
CA PRO A 979 9.69 35.63 -6.57
C PRO A 979 8.77 36.85 -6.47
N ILE A 980 7.51 36.69 -6.91
CA ILE A 980 6.50 37.74 -6.83
C ILE A 980 6.20 38.01 -5.35
N VAL A 981 6.64 39.17 -4.86
CA VAL A 981 6.31 39.62 -3.51
C VAL A 981 4.91 40.23 -3.55
N TYR A 982 3.90 39.38 -3.38
CA TYR A 982 2.56 39.86 -3.01
C TYR A 982 2.67 40.54 -1.65
N THR A 983 2.63 41.87 -1.63
CA THR A 983 2.46 42.64 -0.39
C THR A 983 1.11 42.30 0.21
N THR A 984 1.09 41.81 1.44
CA THR A 984 -0.15 41.65 2.21
C THR A 984 -0.89 42.99 2.23
N PRO A 985 -2.18 43.06 1.89
CA PRO A 985 -2.93 44.31 1.96
C PRO A 985 -3.03 44.75 3.42
N SER A 986 -2.33 45.83 3.77
CA SER A 986 -2.62 46.58 4.98
C SER A 986 -4.07 47.09 4.92
N PRO A 987 -4.80 47.19 6.05
CA PRO A 987 -6.16 47.70 6.04
C PRO A 987 -6.18 49.16 5.55
N VAL A 988 -6.85 49.42 4.43
CA VAL A 988 -6.95 50.75 3.82
C VAL A 988 -8.27 51.42 4.20
N THR A 989 -8.19 52.52 4.94
CA THR A 989 -9.32 53.44 5.16
C THR A 989 -9.58 54.22 3.86
N PRO A 990 -10.83 54.35 3.38
CA PRO A 990 -11.11 54.90 2.06
C PRO A 990 -10.95 56.43 1.96
N ALA A 991 -10.47 56.88 0.78
CA ALA A 991 -10.45 58.26 0.32
C ALA A 991 -10.66 58.27 -1.23
N PRO A 992 -11.11 59.38 -1.86
CA PRO A 992 -11.93 59.29 -3.08
C PRO A 992 -11.20 59.08 -4.42
N GLN A 993 -12.01 58.77 -5.45
CA GLN A 993 -11.62 58.65 -6.86
C GLN A 993 -11.30 60.00 -7.51
N GLU A 994 -10.47 59.97 -8.55
CA GLU A 994 -10.53 60.92 -9.68
C GLU A 994 -10.26 60.18 -11.01
N THR A 995 -10.50 60.83 -12.15
CA THR A 995 -10.85 60.16 -13.43
C THR A 995 -9.72 59.98 -14.45
N ALA A 996 -9.90 59.02 -15.37
CA ALA A 996 -9.02 58.75 -16.52
C ALA A 996 -9.10 59.82 -17.63
N PRO A 997 -8.17 59.81 -18.60
CA PRO A 997 -8.59 59.39 -19.96
C PRO A 997 -7.60 58.42 -20.66
N SER A 998 -7.91 58.04 -21.92
CA SER A 998 -7.29 56.92 -22.66
C SER A 998 -6.49 57.37 -23.93
N PRO A 999 -6.40 56.62 -25.06
CA PRO A 999 -5.18 55.88 -25.42
C PRO A 999 -4.57 56.18 -26.83
N VAL A 1000 -3.36 55.69 -27.13
CA VAL A 1000 -2.73 55.76 -28.48
C VAL A 1000 -1.88 54.51 -28.82
N THR A 1001 -1.85 54.14 -30.11
CA THR A 1001 -1.04 53.11 -30.82
C THR A 1001 -1.00 53.51 -32.33
N PRO A 1002 -0.29 52.87 -33.30
CA PRO A 1002 0.77 51.83 -33.27
C PRO A 1002 1.97 51.98 -34.28
N ALA A 1003 2.99 51.10 -34.18
CA ALA A 1003 3.86 50.55 -35.27
C ALA A 1003 4.80 51.52 -36.09
N PRO A 1004 5.65 51.09 -37.08
CA PRO A 1004 5.96 49.73 -37.61
C PRO A 1004 7.47 49.37 -37.95
N GLN A 1005 7.69 48.07 -38.26
CA GLN A 1005 8.61 47.39 -39.23
C GLN A 1005 10.16 47.60 -39.40
N GLU A 1006 10.86 46.45 -39.52
CA GLU A 1006 11.97 46.04 -40.46
C GLU A 1006 13.38 46.71 -40.40
N THR A 1007 14.51 46.15 -40.93
CA THR A 1007 14.87 44.98 -41.81
C THR A 1007 16.15 44.22 -41.34
N ALA A 1008 16.55 43.12 -42.04
CA ALA A 1008 17.91 42.50 -42.02
C ALA A 1008 18.87 43.16 -43.09
N PRO A 1009 20.14 42.74 -43.40
CA PRO A 1009 20.78 41.40 -43.37
C PRO A 1009 22.29 41.32 -42.94
N SER A 1010 22.96 40.17 -43.19
CA SER A 1010 24.41 39.83 -42.99
C SER A 1010 25.32 40.31 -44.17
N PRO A 1011 26.67 39.99 -44.35
CA PRO A 1011 27.40 38.71 -44.10
C PRO A 1011 28.97 38.70 -43.85
N VAL A 1012 29.56 37.49 -43.66
CA VAL A 1012 31.02 37.06 -43.69
C VAL A 1012 32.04 37.75 -42.72
N LYS A 1013 33.22 37.19 -42.32
CA LYS A 1013 34.15 36.17 -42.89
C LYS A 1013 35.12 35.54 -41.83
N THR A 1014 35.73 34.38 -42.11
CA THR A 1014 36.74 33.61 -41.32
C THR A 1014 38.21 34.07 -41.55
N PRO A 1015 39.29 33.64 -40.82
CA PRO A 1015 39.92 32.30 -41.04
C PRO A 1015 40.85 31.64 -39.94
N THR A 1016 41.06 30.31 -40.05
CA THR A 1016 42.29 29.51 -39.70
C THR A 1016 42.82 29.42 -38.22
N THR A 1017 43.68 28.46 -37.79
CA THR A 1017 44.54 27.46 -38.47
C THR A 1017 44.82 26.15 -37.64
N SER A 1018 44.79 24.99 -38.32
CA SER A 1018 45.72 23.81 -38.32
C SER A 1018 46.18 23.02 -37.06
N GLY A 1019 46.21 21.67 -37.20
CA GLY A 1019 47.08 20.75 -36.42
C GLY A 1019 46.72 19.24 -36.47
N GLN A 1020 47.43 18.43 -37.27
CA GLN A 1020 47.35 16.95 -37.39
C GLN A 1020 48.78 16.35 -37.49
N PRO A 1021 49.06 15.02 -37.62
CA PRO A 1021 48.20 13.80 -37.63
C PRO A 1021 48.45 12.94 -36.34
N HIS A 1022 48.60 11.60 -36.20
CA HIS A 1022 48.64 10.33 -36.99
C HIS A 1022 48.50 9.15 -35.95
N ALA A 1023 48.38 7.82 -36.20
CA ALA A 1023 48.24 6.92 -37.36
C ALA A 1023 47.67 5.53 -36.90
N THR A 1024 47.41 4.61 -37.84
CA THR A 1024 47.10 3.14 -37.72
C THR A 1024 48.38 2.27 -37.85
N PRO A 1025 48.43 0.89 -37.78
CA PRO A 1025 47.44 -0.18 -38.09
C PRO A 1025 47.32 -1.38 -37.09
N VAL A 1026 46.27 -2.25 -37.12
CA VAL A 1026 46.04 -3.57 -37.83
C VAL A 1026 47.15 -4.64 -37.56
N VAL A 1027 46.86 -5.89 -37.11
CA VAL A 1027 46.52 -7.13 -37.89
C VAL A 1027 45.97 -8.26 -36.96
N SER A 1028 45.28 -9.26 -37.55
CA SER A 1028 44.57 -10.43 -36.97
C SER A 1028 45.39 -11.73 -36.76
N GLY A 1029 44.85 -12.72 -36.01
CA GLY A 1029 45.34 -14.12 -36.02
C GLY A 1029 44.56 -15.13 -35.14
N THR A 1030 44.40 -16.37 -35.62
CA THR A 1030 43.73 -17.56 -35.02
C THR A 1030 44.27 -18.85 -35.67
N PRO A 1031 44.05 -20.10 -35.16
CA PRO A 1031 43.64 -20.58 -33.83
C PRO A 1031 44.59 -21.69 -33.25
N ASP A 1032 44.05 -22.55 -32.35
CA ASP A 1032 44.50 -23.90 -31.90
C ASP A 1032 45.45 -24.07 -30.67
N GLY A 1033 45.32 -25.22 -29.97
CA GLY A 1033 46.46 -25.87 -29.26
C GLY A 1033 46.43 -26.07 -27.72
N THR A 1034 45.47 -26.83 -27.17
CA THR A 1034 45.62 -27.68 -25.93
C THR A 1034 46.33 -27.15 -24.65
N GLY A 1035 45.52 -26.67 -23.69
CA GLY A 1035 45.45 -27.10 -22.27
C GLY A 1035 46.67 -27.19 -21.32
N GLN A 1036 46.66 -26.38 -20.24
CA GLN A 1036 46.94 -26.83 -18.85
C GLN A 1036 46.35 -25.87 -17.78
N ILE A 1037 46.41 -26.25 -16.49
CA ILE A 1037 45.54 -25.75 -15.40
C ILE A 1037 46.18 -24.61 -14.57
N ALA A 1038 45.48 -23.48 -14.34
CA ALA A 1038 45.91 -22.46 -13.36
C ALA A 1038 44.81 -21.60 -12.68
N GLN A 1039 44.53 -21.93 -11.42
CA GLN A 1039 44.20 -21.02 -10.28
C GLN A 1039 43.08 -19.95 -10.42
N THR A 1040 41.93 -20.26 -9.81
CA THR A 1040 40.82 -19.34 -9.50
C THR A 1040 41.22 -18.16 -8.59
N GLN A 1041 40.66 -16.97 -8.85
CA GLN A 1041 40.64 -15.85 -7.89
C GLN A 1041 39.38 -15.91 -7.02
N ALA A 1042 39.47 -15.48 -5.76
CA ALA A 1042 38.34 -15.45 -4.83
C ALA A 1042 37.52 -14.14 -4.93
N PRO A 1043 36.18 -14.21 -5.06
CA PRO A 1043 35.29 -13.04 -5.04
C PRO A 1043 35.42 -12.13 -3.81
N GLN A 1044 34.98 -10.89 -3.98
CA GLN A 1044 34.85 -9.90 -2.90
C GLN A 1044 33.68 -10.25 -1.96
N ASP A 1045 33.66 -9.65 -0.76
CA ASP A 1045 32.61 -9.78 0.27
C ASP A 1045 32.34 -11.19 0.85
N GLN A 1046 33.15 -12.19 0.48
CA GLN A 1046 33.18 -13.47 1.17
C GLN A 1046 33.53 -13.34 2.67
N TYR A 1047 32.90 -14.19 3.49
CA TYR A 1047 33.17 -14.32 4.92
C TYR A 1047 34.11 -15.49 5.23
N PHE A 1048 34.93 -15.34 6.27
CA PHE A 1048 35.77 -16.42 6.79
C PHE A 1048 36.01 -16.30 8.31
N THR A 1049 36.31 -17.42 8.95
CA THR A 1049 36.53 -17.52 10.40
C THR A 1049 38.01 -17.71 10.70
N SER A 1050 38.52 -17.05 11.75
CA SER A 1050 39.93 -17.14 12.15
C SER A 1050 40.02 -17.02 13.68
N GLY A 1051 40.22 -18.15 14.34
CA GLY A 1051 39.95 -18.28 15.78
C GLY A 1051 38.47 -18.03 16.10
N ASN A 1052 38.18 -17.45 17.26
CA ASN A 1052 36.80 -17.17 17.74
C ASN A 1052 36.09 -16.01 17.00
N ALA A 1053 36.50 -15.66 15.79
CA ALA A 1053 36.09 -14.42 15.12
C ALA A 1053 35.83 -14.61 13.62
N THR A 1054 34.77 -13.97 13.14
CA THR A 1054 34.38 -13.90 11.74
C THR A 1054 34.84 -12.58 11.13
N TYR A 1055 35.32 -12.64 9.89
CA TYR A 1055 35.80 -11.52 9.09
C TYR A 1055 35.16 -11.56 7.70
N ARG A 1056 34.99 -10.40 7.06
CA ARG A 1056 34.48 -10.24 5.69
C ARG A 1056 35.56 -9.61 4.81
N ILE A 1057 35.79 -10.14 3.62
CA ILE A 1057 36.80 -9.65 2.68
C ILE A 1057 36.27 -8.38 2.00
N ILE A 1058 36.76 -7.22 2.42
CA ILE A 1058 36.40 -5.92 1.80
C ILE A 1058 36.99 -5.83 0.39
N SER A 1059 38.17 -6.44 0.16
CA SER A 1059 38.74 -6.55 -1.18
C SER A 1059 39.82 -7.62 -1.23
N ALA A 1060 39.66 -8.59 -2.15
CA ALA A 1060 40.69 -9.56 -2.50
C ALA A 1060 41.93 -8.82 -3.08
N LYS A 1061 41.72 -7.96 -4.08
CA LYS A 1061 42.75 -7.18 -4.77
C LYS A 1061 43.56 -6.28 -3.82
N LYS A 1062 42.91 -5.57 -2.88
CA LYS A 1062 43.59 -4.69 -1.90
C LYS A 1062 44.04 -5.42 -0.62
N LYS A 1063 43.71 -6.71 -0.47
CA LYS A 1063 43.95 -7.56 0.72
C LYS A 1063 43.47 -6.89 2.02
N THR A 1064 42.21 -6.47 2.04
CA THR A 1064 41.55 -5.81 3.19
C THR A 1064 40.31 -6.59 3.68
N ALA A 1065 40.04 -6.52 4.99
CA ALA A 1065 38.90 -7.18 5.62
C ALA A 1065 38.26 -6.36 6.76
N ALA A 1066 36.99 -6.63 7.03
CA ALA A 1066 36.23 -6.13 8.18
C ALA A 1066 36.22 -7.19 9.30
N PHE A 1067 36.27 -6.77 10.56
CA PHE A 1067 35.89 -7.62 11.69
C PHE A 1067 34.36 -7.62 11.81
N VAL A 1068 33.75 -8.79 11.65
CA VAL A 1068 32.28 -8.95 11.61
C VAL A 1068 31.73 -9.26 13.00
N GLY A 1069 32.42 -10.09 13.78
CA GLY A 1069 32.03 -10.38 15.16
C GLY A 1069 32.63 -11.66 15.72
N LEU A 1070 32.30 -11.94 16.98
CA LEU A 1070 32.72 -13.17 17.66
C LEU A 1070 31.72 -14.31 17.49
N GLN A 1071 32.23 -15.54 17.40
CA GLN A 1071 31.43 -16.76 17.44
C GLN A 1071 30.95 -17.01 18.89
N LYS A 1072 31.86 -17.40 19.79
CA LYS A 1072 31.56 -17.56 21.22
C LYS A 1072 31.49 -16.17 21.88
N LYS A 1073 30.29 -15.73 22.26
CA LYS A 1073 30.02 -14.40 22.86
C LYS A 1073 30.47 -14.25 24.33
N ASN A 1074 30.63 -15.36 25.05
CA ASN A 1074 30.88 -15.44 26.50
C ASN A 1074 32.34 -15.07 26.91
N VAL A 1075 33.00 -14.14 26.20
CA VAL A 1075 34.41 -13.78 26.42
C VAL A 1075 34.59 -12.63 27.41
N LYS A 1076 35.69 -12.67 28.20
CA LYS A 1076 36.08 -11.58 29.12
C LYS A 1076 37.00 -10.54 28.46
N ALA A 1077 37.77 -10.94 27.44
CA ALA A 1077 38.68 -10.09 26.68
C ALA A 1077 38.74 -10.53 25.21
N PHE A 1078 39.06 -9.61 24.29
CA PHE A 1078 39.31 -9.93 22.88
C PHE A 1078 40.33 -8.97 22.23
N VAL A 1079 40.99 -9.43 21.16
CA VAL A 1079 41.97 -8.66 20.37
C VAL A 1079 41.59 -8.72 18.90
N ILE A 1080 41.17 -7.59 18.32
CA ILE A 1080 41.08 -7.44 16.86
C ILE A 1080 42.51 -7.27 16.33
N PRO A 1081 43.03 -8.18 15.50
CA PRO A 1081 44.40 -8.12 15.02
C PRO A 1081 44.57 -7.02 13.95
N ALA A 1082 45.82 -6.67 13.61
CA ALA A 1082 46.09 -5.74 12.52
C ALA A 1082 45.87 -6.38 11.13
N SER A 1083 46.08 -7.69 11.05
CA SER A 1083 45.81 -8.54 9.91
C SER A 1083 45.39 -9.93 10.37
N VAL A 1084 44.72 -10.67 9.49
CA VAL A 1084 44.15 -11.99 9.77
C VAL A 1084 44.45 -12.92 8.59
N LYS A 1085 44.66 -14.21 8.86
CA LYS A 1085 44.88 -15.24 7.82
C LYS A 1085 43.57 -15.94 7.49
N ASP A 1086 43.18 -15.87 6.22
CA ASP A 1086 42.28 -16.85 5.62
C ASP A 1086 43.08 -18.11 5.26
N LYS A 1087 42.47 -19.28 5.40
CA LYS A 1087 43.08 -20.60 5.11
C LYS A 1087 42.24 -21.45 4.14
N ARG A 1088 41.05 -20.98 3.72
CA ARG A 1088 40.08 -21.78 2.95
C ARG A 1088 40.63 -22.27 1.60
N THR A 1089 41.61 -21.56 1.03
CA THR A 1089 42.21 -21.83 -0.29
C THR A 1089 43.52 -22.63 -0.24
N GLY A 1090 43.80 -23.34 0.85
CA GLY A 1090 45.04 -24.12 1.06
C GLY A 1090 46.28 -23.25 1.32
N LYS A 1091 46.58 -22.29 0.44
CA LYS A 1091 47.57 -21.22 0.68
C LYS A 1091 46.95 -20.13 1.56
N ALA A 1092 47.66 -19.72 2.61
CA ALA A 1092 47.13 -18.80 3.62
C ALA A 1092 47.20 -17.32 3.19
N VAL A 1093 46.07 -16.72 2.83
CA VAL A 1093 45.99 -15.32 2.38
C VAL A 1093 45.87 -14.37 3.58
N VAL A 1094 46.74 -13.36 3.64
CA VAL A 1094 46.77 -12.37 4.73
C VAL A 1094 45.97 -11.12 4.36
N TYR A 1095 44.88 -10.85 5.08
CA TYR A 1095 44.05 -9.66 4.94
C TYR A 1095 44.32 -8.65 6.07
N ARG A 1096 44.49 -7.36 5.73
CA ARG A 1096 44.61 -6.26 6.71
C ARG A 1096 43.22 -5.90 7.26
N VAL A 1097 43.05 -5.79 8.57
CA VAL A 1097 41.75 -5.41 9.15
C VAL A 1097 41.59 -3.89 9.08
N THR A 1098 40.66 -3.41 8.25
CA THR A 1098 40.43 -1.96 8.01
C THR A 1098 39.03 -1.48 8.39
N ALA A 1099 38.12 -2.37 8.80
CA ALA A 1099 36.80 -1.99 9.33
C ALA A 1099 36.36 -2.86 10.51
N ILE A 1100 35.35 -2.38 11.24
CA ILE A 1100 34.58 -3.13 12.24
C ILE A 1100 33.10 -2.96 11.86
N ASP A 1101 32.37 -4.04 11.60
CA ASP A 1101 31.01 -3.96 11.04
C ASP A 1101 29.92 -3.59 12.08
N LYS A 1102 28.70 -3.35 11.59
CA LYS A 1102 27.51 -3.03 12.41
C LYS A 1102 27.23 -4.15 13.42
N LYS A 1103 26.87 -3.81 14.66
CA LYS A 1103 26.57 -4.77 15.76
C LYS A 1103 27.69 -5.80 16.10
N ALA A 1104 28.95 -5.61 15.71
CA ALA A 1104 30.00 -6.66 15.80
C ALA A 1104 30.23 -7.33 17.18
N PHE A 1105 30.00 -6.64 18.30
CA PHE A 1105 30.07 -7.21 19.65
C PHE A 1105 28.69 -7.38 20.33
N ALA A 1106 27.61 -7.43 19.57
CA ALA A 1106 26.29 -7.77 20.09
C ALA A 1106 26.31 -9.16 20.77
N GLY A 1107 25.65 -9.25 21.94
CA GLY A 1107 25.66 -10.42 22.82
C GLY A 1107 26.91 -10.57 23.72
N CYS A 1108 27.99 -9.80 23.50
CA CYS A 1108 29.25 -9.96 24.23
C CYS A 1108 29.25 -9.28 25.62
N GLY A 1109 28.21 -9.48 26.43
CA GLY A 1109 27.98 -8.77 27.70
C GLY A 1109 29.08 -8.87 28.76
N LYS A 1110 29.91 -9.92 28.71
CA LYS A 1110 31.03 -10.12 29.64
C LYS A 1110 32.37 -9.51 29.16
N LEU A 1111 32.42 -8.93 27.95
CA LEU A 1111 33.64 -8.38 27.35
C LEU A 1111 34.10 -7.09 28.06
N LYS A 1112 35.13 -7.20 28.92
CA LYS A 1112 35.68 -6.11 29.73
C LYS A 1112 36.89 -5.41 29.08
N LYS A 1113 37.69 -6.12 28.27
CA LYS A 1113 38.90 -5.59 27.60
C LYS A 1113 38.83 -5.87 26.10
N LEU A 1114 38.88 -4.84 25.27
CA LEU A 1114 38.96 -4.96 23.81
C LEU A 1114 40.22 -4.25 23.30
N GLN A 1115 41.13 -4.96 22.65
CA GLN A 1115 42.29 -4.36 21.99
C GLN A 1115 42.09 -4.30 20.48
N ILE A 1116 42.35 -3.14 19.88
CA ILE A 1116 42.37 -2.93 18.43
C ILE A 1116 43.84 -2.76 18.02
N LYS A 1117 44.42 -3.76 17.34
CA LYS A 1117 45.81 -3.72 16.86
C LYS A 1117 45.98 -3.07 15.49
N SER A 1118 44.91 -2.96 14.68
CA SER A 1118 45.00 -2.26 13.39
C SER A 1118 45.31 -0.78 13.58
N LYS A 1119 46.26 -0.26 12.78
CA LYS A 1119 46.60 1.16 12.66
C LYS A 1119 45.90 1.86 11.48
N LYS A 1120 45.06 1.14 10.70
CA LYS A 1120 44.42 1.63 9.47
C LYS A 1120 42.92 1.28 9.41
N LEU A 1121 42.19 1.41 10.52
CA LEU A 1121 40.72 1.38 10.46
C LEU A 1121 40.20 2.66 9.78
N THR A 1122 39.33 2.49 8.78
CA THR A 1122 38.62 3.58 8.09
C THR A 1122 37.18 3.74 8.59
N SER A 1123 36.56 2.66 9.09
CA SER A 1123 35.18 2.68 9.58
C SER A 1123 34.94 1.79 10.81
N ILE A 1124 33.93 2.16 11.60
CA ILE A 1124 33.37 1.36 12.70
C ILE A 1124 31.84 1.51 12.63
N GLY A 1125 31.11 0.41 12.51
CA GLY A 1125 29.67 0.39 12.22
C GLY A 1125 28.76 0.83 13.37
N LYS A 1126 27.50 1.16 13.04
CA LYS A 1126 26.46 1.50 14.01
C LYS A 1126 26.33 0.38 15.05
N ASN A 1127 26.31 0.76 16.32
CA ASN A 1127 26.19 -0.16 17.46
C ASN A 1127 27.26 -1.28 17.56
N ALA A 1128 28.44 -1.14 16.92
CA ALA A 1128 29.51 -2.14 16.98
C ALA A 1128 29.90 -2.58 18.40
N PHE A 1129 29.90 -1.66 19.37
CA PHE A 1129 30.20 -1.88 20.79
C PHE A 1129 28.96 -1.92 21.69
N ALA A 1130 27.75 -1.95 21.12
CA ALA A 1130 26.53 -2.02 21.91
C ALA A 1130 26.40 -3.38 22.62
N GLY A 1131 25.99 -3.37 23.88
CA GLY A 1131 25.82 -4.58 24.68
C GLY A 1131 27.08 -5.18 25.31
N ILE A 1132 28.28 -4.58 25.13
CA ILE A 1132 29.48 -4.98 25.89
C ILE A 1132 29.44 -4.48 27.34
N HIS A 1133 30.33 -4.99 28.20
CA HIS A 1133 30.32 -4.70 29.63
C HIS A 1133 30.32 -3.19 29.94
N LYS A 1134 29.48 -2.74 30.89
CA LYS A 1134 29.27 -1.30 31.17
C LYS A 1134 30.55 -0.51 31.50
N LYS A 1135 31.55 -1.14 32.13
CA LYS A 1135 32.90 -0.58 32.39
C LYS A 1135 33.98 -1.13 31.43
N ALA A 1136 33.67 -1.33 30.15
CA ALA A 1136 34.64 -1.85 29.18
C ALA A 1136 35.78 -0.86 28.90
N VAL A 1137 36.97 -1.40 28.63
CA VAL A 1137 38.16 -0.65 28.22
C VAL A 1137 38.51 -1.05 26.78
N ILE A 1138 38.54 -0.06 25.88
CA ILE A 1138 38.96 -0.21 24.49
C ILE A 1138 40.37 0.36 24.35
N SER A 1139 41.36 -0.48 24.07
CA SER A 1139 42.74 -0.06 23.85
C SER A 1139 43.05 0.00 22.36
N CYS A 1140 43.51 1.16 21.89
CA CYS A 1140 43.85 1.45 20.49
C CYS A 1140 45.33 1.84 20.36
N PRO A 1141 45.90 1.92 19.15
CA PRO A 1141 47.29 2.35 18.97
C PRO A 1141 47.42 3.87 19.18
N SER A 1142 48.39 4.32 19.99
CA SER A 1142 48.66 5.73 20.32
C SER A 1142 48.65 6.67 19.11
N ALA A 1143 49.37 6.31 18.04
CA ALA A 1143 49.45 7.09 16.79
C ALA A 1143 48.08 7.33 16.11
N CYS A 1144 47.07 6.50 16.38
CA CYS A 1144 45.74 6.63 15.79
C CYS A 1144 44.79 7.54 16.60
N ARG A 1145 45.25 8.16 17.69
CA ARG A 1145 44.43 8.92 18.67
C ARG A 1145 43.51 9.97 18.04
N LYS A 1146 43.97 10.74 17.05
CA LYS A 1146 43.15 11.78 16.36
C LYS A 1146 42.08 11.17 15.44
N ALA A 1147 42.40 10.06 14.77
CA ALA A 1147 41.48 9.38 13.84
C ALA A 1147 40.43 8.55 14.58
N TYR A 1148 40.85 7.67 15.50
CA TYR A 1148 39.91 6.72 16.12
C TYR A 1148 38.98 7.38 17.14
N ARG A 1149 39.30 8.58 17.66
CA ARG A 1149 38.32 9.41 18.40
C ARG A 1149 37.19 9.95 17.52
N LYS A 1150 37.37 10.05 16.19
CA LYS A 1150 36.28 10.36 15.24
C LYS A 1150 35.43 9.12 14.89
N LEU A 1151 36.00 7.91 14.97
CA LEU A 1151 35.30 6.65 14.68
C LEU A 1151 34.57 6.09 15.91
N ILE A 1152 35.19 6.10 17.09
CA ILE A 1152 34.60 5.57 18.34
C ILE A 1152 33.71 6.64 18.98
N THR A 1153 32.45 6.69 18.55
CA THR A 1153 31.44 7.69 18.95
C THR A 1153 30.22 7.04 19.61
N ALA A 1154 29.27 7.84 20.08
CA ALA A 1154 27.99 7.33 20.58
C ALA A 1154 27.25 6.46 19.52
N LYS A 1155 27.37 6.78 18.22
CA LYS A 1155 26.76 6.00 17.12
C LYS A 1155 27.29 4.56 17.02
N THR A 1156 28.51 4.28 17.51
CA THR A 1156 29.06 2.92 17.54
C THR A 1156 28.74 2.17 18.83
N GLY A 1157 27.93 2.74 19.73
CA GLY A 1157 27.55 2.15 21.02
C GLY A 1157 28.52 2.46 22.17
N PHE A 1158 29.56 3.26 21.94
CA PHE A 1158 30.53 3.64 22.98
C PHE A 1158 29.91 4.63 24.00
N LYS A 1159 29.87 4.25 25.28
CA LYS A 1159 29.30 5.04 26.37
C LYS A 1159 30.36 5.83 27.14
N LYS A 1160 30.65 7.07 26.72
CA LYS A 1160 31.69 7.97 27.29
C LYS A 1160 31.65 8.11 28.82
N LYS A 1161 30.47 8.03 29.47
CA LYS A 1161 30.32 8.12 30.93
C LYS A 1161 30.78 6.87 31.70
N THR A 1162 30.92 5.70 31.05
CA THR A 1162 31.19 4.42 31.75
C THR A 1162 32.30 3.58 31.15
N MET A 1163 32.53 3.69 29.83
CA MET A 1163 33.60 2.99 29.10
C MET A 1163 34.83 3.89 28.95
N LYS A 1164 36.03 3.30 28.95
CA LYS A 1164 37.31 4.03 28.74
C LYS A 1164 37.92 3.69 27.38
N ILE A 1165 38.55 4.66 26.72
CA ILE A 1165 39.43 4.44 25.56
C ILE A 1165 40.87 4.76 25.98
N LEU A 1166 41.80 3.85 25.73
CA LEU A 1166 43.23 4.02 25.94
C LEU A 1166 43.94 4.09 24.57
N PHE A 1167 45.02 4.88 24.50
CA PHE A 1167 45.78 5.20 23.28
C PHE A 1167 47.26 5.31 23.58
#